data_AF-A0A2D8M5R8-F1
#
_entry.id   AF-A0A2D8M5R8-F1
#
_cell.length_a   1.000
_cell.length_b   1.000
_cell.length_c   1.000
_cell.angle_alpha   90.00
_cell.angle_beta   90.00
_cell.angle_gamma   90.00
#
_symmetry.space_group_name_H-M   'P 1'
#
loop_
_entity.id
_entity.type
_entity.pdbx_description
1 polymer ?
#
loop_
_entity_poly.entity_id
_entity_poly.type
_entity_poly.pdbx_seq_one_letter_code
_entity_poly.pdbx_strand_id
1 'polypeptide(L)'
;MTVVAKVWIEEDCITCDACQDIAPEVFEVTDETSMILAAVRTDGTLDRNTGKAPLVGDIGAEYGELILEASDACPVEIIKFELVTDGAEVVEVEAPTQVAAEAAAPAVAAVAIAGAASAELMSVMEGDRSLAILFGSQTGNAAGLAEKTAKMAADYGLIPTVYDMDGFDAATLATHKRTLIITSTWGEGEMPDNAESLWQTVLSNSPSLSGVNFSICAIGDTAYDEFCKAGTDWDEKYESLGASRVHQIQLCDVDYEPPFVTWVAQALPKIACVDSSGTLQIELLDEMIAYGSSGDDDVVSGDFAPGVVDQTELTVTVELFRYCPSDAESGWDTVVCSLPANASVQDMLLAIKNDVDGSLTFRMGDGSGTASCGIRINGRLVLADSTSIGSLTTADGRLKIEPLSGYPVIRDLMVDYSKFEENRMKAKPWMQSNPRDGEYLINGMAVGTMSKEEATKLHTSSDVKSYYLLHSMSDTVAYDSKYEGPGIHLQRWNRIIDPRSSEKFKNSLIESLNNSTGVWGEADLASIARYGKEGKTASTGLNEIRAYILNQTNYRGPHGRLVKWYGRSVKWTGKLNETTLYRQVLGPIGLISNIFDGVSARMVLGFTRTGGPPIRSLQALILPPAGIGKIPNMFNSKVKNHHQVVGLFNEIDQRF
;
A
#
# COMPACT_ATOMS: atom_id res chain seq x y z
N MET A 1 16.72 34.74 35.99
CA MET A 1 17.59 33.92 35.15
C MET A 1 16.78 32.69 34.76
N THR A 2 16.79 32.30 33.49
CA THR A 2 16.27 31.00 33.06
C THR A 2 17.21 29.93 33.58
N VAL A 3 16.69 29.00 34.37
CA VAL A 3 17.47 27.91 34.97
C VAL A 3 16.98 26.60 34.37
N VAL A 4 17.91 25.73 33.98
CA VAL A 4 17.57 24.37 33.53
C VAL A 4 17.20 23.54 34.75
N ALA A 5 15.91 23.20 34.88
CA ALA A 5 15.42 22.41 36.02
C ALA A 5 15.65 20.91 35.84
N LYS A 6 15.56 20.42 34.60
CA LYS A 6 15.69 19.00 34.26
C LYS A 6 16.37 18.84 32.90
N VAL A 7 17.10 17.75 32.73
CA VAL A 7 17.70 17.31 31.46
C VAL A 7 17.50 15.81 31.32
N TRP A 8 17.09 15.31 30.16
CA TRP A 8 17.00 13.88 29.86
C TRP A 8 17.35 13.58 28.40
N ILE A 9 17.65 12.32 28.12
CA ILE A 9 18.11 11.84 26.82
C ILE A 9 17.08 10.83 26.28
N GLU A 10 16.44 11.16 25.15
CA GLU A 10 15.45 10.31 24.46
C GLU A 10 16.10 9.12 23.73
N GLU A 11 15.29 8.16 23.27
CA GLU A 11 15.79 6.92 22.63
C GLU A 11 16.55 7.25 21.33
N ASP A 12 17.39 6.33 20.85
CA ASP A 12 18.18 6.48 19.61
C ASP A 12 19.37 7.47 19.67
N CYS A 13 20.06 7.54 20.81
CA CYS A 13 21.34 8.24 20.92
C CYS A 13 22.43 7.62 20.04
N ILE A 14 22.93 8.38 19.06
CA ILE A 14 24.16 8.07 18.32
C ILE A 14 25.35 8.65 19.09
N THR A 15 26.16 7.80 19.70
CA THR A 15 27.33 8.17 20.52
C THR A 15 28.34 8.96 19.68
N CYS A 16 28.30 10.29 19.75
CA CYS A 16 29.08 11.21 18.90
C CYS A 16 29.95 12.18 19.70
N ASP A 17 30.10 11.97 21.01
CA ASP A 17 30.90 12.73 21.99
C ASP A 17 30.58 14.23 22.16
N ALA A 18 29.78 14.83 21.25
CA ALA A 18 29.46 16.26 21.23
C ALA A 18 28.95 16.81 22.58
N CYS A 19 28.05 16.09 23.24
CA CYS A 19 27.50 16.51 24.53
C CYS A 19 28.50 16.45 25.68
N GLN A 20 29.42 15.48 25.67
CA GLN A 20 30.47 15.35 26.68
C GLN A 20 31.61 16.35 26.43
N ASP A 21 31.91 16.70 25.18
CA ASP A 21 32.91 17.71 24.86
C ASP A 21 32.47 19.12 25.30
N ILE A 22 31.18 19.41 25.22
CA ILE A 22 30.60 20.72 25.57
C ILE A 22 30.29 20.83 27.06
N ALA A 23 29.73 19.79 27.67
CA ALA A 23 29.35 19.78 29.09
C ALA A 23 29.81 18.48 29.78
N PRO A 24 31.14 18.27 29.95
CA PRO A 24 31.69 17.08 30.60
C PRO A 24 31.29 16.94 32.07
N GLU A 25 30.89 18.05 32.70
CA GLU A 25 30.37 18.08 34.07
C GLU A 25 28.94 17.53 34.18
N VAL A 26 28.24 17.36 33.05
CA VAL A 26 26.84 16.93 32.98
C VAL A 26 26.68 15.58 32.27
N PHE A 27 27.40 15.36 31.17
CA PHE A 27 27.25 14.19 30.32
C PHE A 27 28.49 13.28 30.33
N GLU A 28 28.24 11.97 30.35
CA GLU A 28 29.25 10.92 30.16
C GLU A 28 28.79 9.98 29.05
N VAL A 29 29.55 9.90 27.95
CA VAL A 29 29.25 9.03 26.82
C VAL A 29 29.84 7.64 27.07
N THR A 30 28.99 6.63 26.86
CA THR A 30 29.37 5.21 26.88
C THR A 30 29.30 4.62 25.47
N ASP A 31 29.75 3.37 25.29
CA ASP A 31 29.72 2.68 23.99
C ASP A 31 28.30 2.50 23.39
N GLU A 32 27.25 2.60 24.22
CA GLU A 32 25.85 2.36 23.80
C GLU A 32 24.97 3.61 23.82
N THR A 33 25.26 4.60 24.70
CA THR A 33 24.46 5.83 24.82
C THR A 33 25.16 6.90 25.65
N SER A 34 24.69 8.15 25.58
CA SER A 34 25.08 9.21 26.51
C SER A 34 24.28 9.12 27.82
N MET A 35 24.95 9.28 28.95
CA MET A 35 24.38 9.22 30.30
C MET A 35 24.54 10.57 31.00
N ILE A 36 23.64 10.87 31.94
CA ILE A 36 23.71 12.07 32.77
C ILE A 36 24.33 11.68 34.12
N LEU A 37 25.37 12.41 34.52
CA LEU A 37 26.15 12.11 35.73
C LEU A 37 25.27 12.07 36.99
N ALA A 38 25.50 11.05 37.82
CA ALA A 38 24.79 10.86 39.08
C ALA A 38 24.91 12.07 40.03
N ALA A 39 26.03 12.78 40.01
CA ALA A 39 26.26 13.95 40.87
C ALA A 39 25.39 15.16 40.51
N VAL A 40 24.85 15.19 39.29
CA VAL A 40 24.07 16.30 38.73
C VAL A 40 22.58 16.13 39.02
N ARG A 41 22.13 14.94 39.42
CA ARG A 41 20.72 14.61 39.63
C ARG A 41 20.37 14.32 41.08
N THR A 42 19.15 14.68 41.46
CA THR A 42 18.63 14.49 42.82
C THR A 42 18.42 13.03 43.23
N ASP A 43 18.28 12.12 42.26
CA ASP A 43 18.15 10.67 42.48
C ASP A 43 19.48 9.93 42.54
N GLY A 44 20.59 10.57 42.15
CA GLY A 44 21.93 10.01 42.27
C GLY A 44 22.22 8.83 41.34
N THR A 45 21.46 8.66 40.25
CA THR A 45 21.59 7.55 39.31
C THR A 45 22.27 7.98 38.00
N LEU A 46 23.26 7.20 37.55
CA LEU A 46 23.93 7.36 36.26
C LEU A 46 23.11 6.63 35.18
N ASP A 47 22.20 7.35 34.53
CA ASP A 47 21.42 6.87 33.39
C ASP A 47 20.94 8.06 32.53
N ARG A 48 20.10 7.80 31.52
CA ARG A 48 19.55 8.80 30.58
C ARG A 48 18.51 9.78 31.16
N ASN A 49 18.16 9.62 32.43
CA ASN A 49 17.15 10.40 33.15
C ASN A 49 15.75 10.35 32.52
N THR A 50 15.33 9.19 32.01
CA THR A 50 13.97 9.00 31.46
C THR A 50 12.87 9.27 32.50
N GLY A 51 13.19 9.11 33.79
CA GLY A 51 12.33 9.48 34.92
C GLY A 51 12.22 10.98 35.21
N LYS A 52 12.95 11.84 34.48
CA LYS A 52 12.94 13.30 34.59
C LYS A 52 13.18 13.81 36.01
N ALA A 53 14.18 13.24 36.70
CA ALA A 53 14.62 13.74 38.00
C ALA A 53 15.26 15.14 37.84
N PRO A 54 14.98 16.08 38.78
CA PRO A 54 15.54 17.43 38.73
C PRO A 54 17.04 17.48 39.04
N LEU A 55 17.68 18.53 38.53
CA LEU A 55 19.10 18.82 38.78
C LEU A 55 19.34 19.25 40.24
N VAL A 56 20.51 18.94 40.79
CA VAL A 56 20.86 19.25 42.19
C VAL A 56 21.34 20.68 42.32
N GLY A 57 20.78 21.41 43.30
CA GLY A 57 21.28 22.71 43.72
C GLY A 57 21.31 23.74 42.58
N ASP A 58 22.44 24.44 42.44
CA ASP A 58 22.61 25.53 41.47
C ASP A 58 23.15 25.05 40.11
N ILE A 59 23.30 23.73 39.88
CA ILE A 59 23.88 23.16 38.65
C ILE A 59 23.12 23.60 37.40
N GLY A 60 21.79 23.67 37.48
CA GLY A 60 20.94 24.16 36.39
C GLY A 60 21.12 25.63 36.04
N ALA A 61 21.69 26.42 36.96
CA ALA A 61 22.01 27.82 36.77
C ALA A 61 23.48 28.02 36.35
N GLU A 62 24.39 27.18 36.88
CA GLU A 62 25.82 27.23 36.59
C GLU A 62 26.17 26.65 35.21
N TYR A 63 25.54 25.54 34.83
CA TYR A 63 25.82 24.81 33.58
C TYR A 63 24.67 24.90 32.57
N GLY A 64 23.66 25.73 32.84
CA GLY A 64 22.47 25.87 31.99
C GLY A 64 22.81 26.20 30.54
N GLU A 65 23.68 27.19 30.30
CA GLU A 65 24.09 27.59 28.94
C GLU A 65 24.82 26.46 28.20
N LEU A 66 25.68 25.71 28.90
CA LEU A 66 26.41 24.57 28.33
C LEU A 66 25.48 23.39 27.99
N ILE A 67 24.41 23.20 28.76
CA ILE A 67 23.39 22.19 28.46
C ILE A 67 22.61 22.55 27.19
N LEU A 68 22.29 23.83 27.01
CA LEU A 68 21.61 24.31 25.79
C LEU A 68 22.54 24.13 24.57
N GLU A 69 23.79 24.53 24.68
CA GLU A 69 24.79 24.36 23.61
C GLU A 69 25.01 22.88 23.27
N ALA A 70 25.06 21.99 24.28
CA ALA A 70 25.17 20.55 24.08
C ALA A 70 23.93 19.95 23.41
N SER A 71 22.74 20.50 23.67
CA SER A 71 21.50 20.11 23.01
C SER A 71 21.51 20.50 21.54
N ASP A 72 21.93 21.72 21.22
CA ASP A 72 21.97 22.23 19.84
C ASP A 72 23.06 21.55 19.01
N ALA A 73 24.15 21.11 19.64
CA ALA A 73 25.21 20.35 18.98
C ALA A 73 24.87 18.87 18.76
N CYS A 74 23.74 18.37 19.28
CA CYS A 74 23.34 16.98 19.13
C CYS A 74 22.76 16.71 17.73
N PRO A 75 23.38 15.85 16.89
CA PRO A 75 22.96 15.64 15.50
C PRO A 75 21.60 14.95 15.33
N VAL A 76 21.02 14.44 16.42
CA VAL A 76 19.71 13.75 16.44
C VAL A 76 18.71 14.48 17.37
N GLU A 77 19.10 15.61 17.97
CA GLU A 77 18.23 16.47 18.82
C GLU A 77 17.52 15.73 19.98
N ILE A 78 18.14 14.70 20.55
CA ILE A 78 17.52 13.85 21.59
C ILE A 78 17.77 14.32 23.04
N ILE A 79 18.62 15.33 23.23
CA ILE A 79 18.86 15.93 24.55
C ILE A 79 17.74 16.93 24.79
N LYS A 80 16.89 16.66 25.78
CA LYS A 80 15.75 17.51 26.13
C LYS A 80 15.95 18.10 27.51
N PHE A 81 15.43 19.32 27.71
CA PHE A 81 15.54 20.02 28.97
C PHE A 81 14.28 20.83 29.30
N GLU A 82 14.06 21.10 30.58
CA GLU A 82 12.95 21.91 31.08
C GLU A 82 13.52 23.19 31.70
N LEU A 83 13.10 24.36 31.20
CA LEU A 83 13.48 25.66 31.74
C LEU A 83 12.44 26.14 32.74
N VAL A 84 12.89 26.63 33.89
CA VAL A 84 12.05 27.32 34.87
C VAL A 84 12.49 28.77 34.98
N THR A 85 11.52 29.67 34.90
CA THR A 85 11.69 31.10 35.17
C THR A 85 11.18 31.39 36.58
N ASP A 86 12.01 32.02 37.41
CA ASP A 86 11.64 32.40 38.78
C ASP A 86 10.43 33.34 38.76
N GLY A 87 9.24 32.80 39.08
CA GLY A 87 8.00 33.59 39.16
C GLY A 87 6.70 32.84 38.86
N ALA A 88 6.45 31.67 39.45
CA ALA A 88 5.09 31.16 39.62
C ALA A 88 4.99 30.17 40.80
N GLU A 89 4.09 30.46 41.73
CA GLU A 89 3.74 29.60 42.86
C GLU A 89 3.20 28.25 42.39
N VAL A 90 3.54 27.24 43.20
CA VAL A 90 3.12 25.84 43.10
C VAL A 90 1.61 25.73 43.25
N VAL A 91 0.92 25.18 42.24
CA VAL A 91 -0.43 24.64 42.40
C VAL A 91 -0.38 23.16 42.03
N GLU A 92 -0.56 22.32 43.05
CA GLU A 92 -0.85 20.89 42.91
C GLU A 92 -2.16 20.71 42.13
N VAL A 93 -2.19 19.74 41.22
CA VAL A 93 -3.44 19.32 40.57
C VAL A 93 -3.64 17.83 40.77
N GLU A 94 -4.56 17.51 41.69
CA GLU A 94 -5.27 16.23 41.73
C GLU A 94 -6.22 16.10 40.52
N ALA A 95 -6.37 14.87 40.03
CA ALA A 95 -7.33 14.48 38.99
C ALA A 95 -8.78 14.32 39.53
N PRO A 96 -9.77 13.88 38.73
CA PRO A 96 -10.41 14.54 37.59
C PRO A 96 -11.94 14.63 37.77
N THR A 97 -12.66 15.53 37.05
CA THR A 97 -14.07 15.26 36.64
C THR A 97 -14.57 16.18 35.52
N GLN A 98 -15.48 15.59 34.73
CA GLN A 98 -16.22 16.03 33.53
C GLN A 98 -17.01 17.35 33.74
N VAL A 99 -17.50 18.11 32.74
CA VAL A 99 -18.51 17.80 31.70
C VAL A 99 -18.60 19.00 30.73
N ALA A 100 -19.04 18.72 29.50
CA ALA A 100 -19.86 19.56 28.60
C ALA A 100 -19.18 20.08 27.32
N ALA A 101 -19.77 19.62 26.22
CA ALA A 101 -19.58 20.05 24.85
C ALA A 101 -20.15 21.45 24.59
N GLU A 102 -19.48 22.25 23.75
CA GLU A 102 -20.15 23.08 22.74
C GLU A 102 -19.18 23.57 21.65
N ALA A 103 -19.69 23.55 20.41
CA ALA A 103 -19.40 24.43 19.27
C ALA A 103 -18.06 24.37 18.52
N ALA A 104 -18.18 23.86 17.28
CA ALA A 104 -17.61 24.37 16.01
C ALA A 104 -16.46 25.38 16.11
N ALA A 105 -15.27 24.94 15.68
CA ALA A 105 -14.13 25.81 15.40
C ALA A 105 -14.35 26.59 14.07
N PRO A 106 -14.14 27.92 14.03
CA PRO A 106 -14.11 28.67 12.79
C PRO A 106 -12.71 28.65 12.16
N ALA A 107 -12.72 28.81 10.82
CA ALA A 107 -11.72 29.36 9.91
C ALA A 107 -10.25 29.42 10.36
N VAL A 108 -9.41 28.75 9.57
CA VAL A 108 -7.95 28.88 9.53
C VAL A 108 -7.59 30.37 9.39
N ALA A 109 -6.96 30.92 10.42
CA ALA A 109 -6.49 32.29 10.43
C ALA A 109 -5.27 32.43 9.52
N ALA A 110 -5.30 33.45 8.66
CA ALA A 110 -4.19 33.86 7.82
C ALA A 110 -2.94 34.17 8.67
N VAL A 111 -1.81 33.60 8.29
CA VAL A 111 -0.49 33.96 8.82
C VAL A 111 -0.15 35.36 8.30
N ALA A 112 -0.07 36.33 9.22
CA ALA A 112 0.38 37.68 8.90
C ALA A 112 1.91 37.71 8.89
N ILE A 113 2.50 37.88 7.70
CA ILE A 113 3.94 38.16 7.56
C ILE A 113 4.11 39.66 7.33
N ALA A 114 4.85 40.30 8.23
CA ALA A 114 5.12 41.73 8.22
C ALA A 114 6.31 42.05 7.31
N GLY A 115 6.03 42.39 6.05
CA GLY A 115 6.89 43.13 5.13
C GLY A 115 6.03 44.19 4.44
N ALA A 116 6.49 45.44 4.35
CA ALA A 116 5.67 46.58 3.95
C ALA A 116 5.18 46.50 2.49
N ALA A 117 4.08 45.78 2.26
CA ALA A 117 3.32 45.80 1.02
C ALA A 117 2.64 47.17 0.83
N SER A 118 2.66 47.70 -0.38
CA SER A 118 1.90 48.91 -0.74
C SER A 118 0.39 48.67 -0.53
N ALA A 119 -0.37 49.76 -0.35
CA ALA A 119 -1.82 49.65 -0.20
C ALA A 119 -2.47 49.04 -1.44
N GLU A 120 -1.88 49.29 -2.62
CA GLU A 120 -2.25 48.72 -3.90
C GLU A 120 -1.99 47.20 -3.96
N LEU A 121 -0.82 46.73 -3.50
CA LEU A 121 -0.51 45.29 -3.43
C LEU A 121 -1.44 44.55 -2.46
N MET A 122 -1.72 45.14 -1.28
CA MET A 122 -2.66 44.56 -0.32
C MET A 122 -4.08 44.42 -0.89
N SER A 123 -4.50 45.34 -1.77
CA SER A 123 -5.81 45.25 -2.42
C SER A 123 -5.91 44.09 -3.43
N VAL A 124 -4.81 43.73 -4.11
CA VAL A 124 -4.74 42.56 -5.01
C VAL A 124 -4.67 41.24 -4.23
N MET A 125 -4.15 41.29 -3.01
CA MET A 125 -4.11 40.17 -2.08
C MET A 125 -5.44 39.93 -1.35
N GLU A 126 -6.40 40.86 -1.45
CA GLU A 126 -7.71 40.75 -0.82
C GLU A 126 -8.69 39.90 -1.65
N GLY A 127 -9.38 38.96 -1.00
CA GLY A 127 -10.41 38.11 -1.61
C GLY A 127 -9.93 36.73 -2.04
N ASP A 128 -10.48 36.21 -3.13
CA ASP A 128 -10.21 34.85 -3.62
C ASP A 128 -8.81 34.74 -4.22
N ARG A 129 -7.93 33.99 -3.53
CA ARG A 129 -6.54 33.70 -3.89
C ARG A 129 -6.32 32.25 -4.36
N SER A 130 -7.39 31.53 -4.71
CA SER A 130 -7.27 30.17 -5.23
C SER A 130 -6.45 30.12 -6.53
N LEU A 131 -5.60 29.09 -6.63
CA LEU A 131 -4.80 28.75 -7.81
C LEU A 131 -5.02 27.27 -8.14
N ALA A 132 -5.54 26.97 -9.33
CA ALA A 132 -5.63 25.59 -9.82
C ALA A 132 -4.35 25.20 -10.57
N ILE A 133 -3.73 24.09 -10.19
CA ILE A 133 -2.57 23.53 -10.90
C ILE A 133 -2.97 22.16 -11.44
N LEU A 134 -3.20 22.06 -12.75
CA LEU A 134 -3.60 20.82 -13.41
C LEU A 134 -2.37 20.09 -13.93
N PHE A 135 -2.28 18.77 -13.74
CA PHE A 135 -1.18 17.99 -14.30
C PHE A 135 -1.61 16.83 -15.19
N GLY A 136 -0.91 16.67 -16.31
CA GLY A 136 -0.98 15.49 -17.18
C GLY A 136 0.34 14.72 -17.10
N SER A 137 0.34 13.52 -16.51
CA SER A 137 1.56 12.73 -16.34
C SER A 137 1.31 11.24 -16.46
N GLN A 138 2.26 10.52 -17.06
CA GLN A 138 2.23 9.05 -17.09
C GLN A 138 3.24 8.41 -16.11
N THR A 139 4.44 9.00 -15.99
CA THR A 139 5.52 8.49 -15.12
C THR A 139 5.68 9.29 -13.83
N GLY A 140 4.90 10.35 -13.62
CA GLY A 140 4.91 11.17 -12.40
C GLY A 140 5.79 12.43 -12.45
N ASN A 141 6.57 12.66 -13.51
CA ASN A 141 7.46 13.84 -13.61
C ASN A 141 6.67 15.16 -13.55
N ALA A 142 5.62 15.29 -14.36
CA ALA A 142 4.78 16.50 -14.37
C ALA A 142 3.98 16.67 -13.06
N ALA A 143 3.60 15.57 -12.40
CA ALA A 143 2.96 15.60 -11.09
C ALA A 143 3.91 16.16 -10.01
N GLY A 144 5.16 15.70 -9.98
CA GLY A 144 6.17 16.21 -9.05
C GLY A 144 6.48 17.70 -9.27
N LEU A 145 6.52 18.16 -10.53
CA LEU A 145 6.67 19.59 -10.82
C LEU A 145 5.45 20.41 -10.37
N ALA A 146 4.24 19.88 -10.50
CA ALA A 146 3.01 20.56 -10.05
C ALA A 146 2.98 20.74 -8.53
N GLU A 147 3.39 19.73 -7.77
CA GLU A 147 3.56 19.82 -6.31
C GLU A 147 4.63 20.84 -5.92
N LYS A 148 5.76 20.85 -6.64
CA LYS A 148 6.83 21.83 -6.42
C LYS A 148 6.32 23.25 -6.66
N THR A 149 5.57 23.47 -7.74
CA THR A 149 4.91 24.76 -8.04
C THR A 149 3.90 25.15 -6.96
N ALA A 150 3.16 24.21 -6.40
CA ALA A 150 2.24 24.50 -5.29
C ALA A 150 2.98 25.03 -4.06
N LYS A 151 4.09 24.39 -3.66
CA LYS A 151 4.89 24.86 -2.51
C LYS A 151 5.38 26.30 -2.73
N MET A 152 5.95 26.60 -3.89
CA MET A 152 6.43 27.95 -4.24
C MET A 152 5.29 28.98 -4.39
N ALA A 153 4.07 28.56 -4.69
CA ALA A 153 2.94 29.47 -4.82
C ALA A 153 2.50 30.08 -3.47
N ALA A 154 2.72 29.36 -2.37
CA ALA A 154 2.38 29.83 -1.02
C ALA A 154 3.16 31.10 -0.65
N ASP A 155 4.41 31.24 -1.12
CA ASP A 155 5.27 32.40 -0.89
C ASP A 155 4.68 33.69 -1.49
N TYR A 156 3.83 33.56 -2.51
CA TYR A 156 3.12 34.67 -3.16
C TYR A 156 1.70 34.89 -2.60
N GLY A 157 1.36 34.29 -1.45
CA GLY A 157 0.04 34.40 -0.84
C GLY A 157 -1.09 33.82 -1.71
N LEU A 158 -0.77 32.82 -2.53
CA LEU A 158 -1.76 32.03 -3.28
C LEU A 158 -2.18 30.81 -2.47
N ILE A 159 -3.38 30.33 -2.72
CA ILE A 159 -3.92 29.10 -2.14
C ILE A 159 -3.95 28.05 -3.27
N PRO A 160 -2.85 27.31 -3.49
CA PRO A 160 -2.76 26.35 -4.57
C PRO A 160 -3.57 25.09 -4.27
N THR A 161 -4.20 24.54 -5.31
CA THR A 161 -4.80 23.21 -5.31
C THR A 161 -4.31 22.48 -6.55
N VAL A 162 -3.66 21.33 -6.33
CA VAL A 162 -3.15 20.48 -7.41
C VAL A 162 -4.24 19.49 -7.81
N TYR A 163 -4.56 19.46 -9.09
CA TYR A 163 -5.60 18.61 -9.67
C TYR A 163 -4.96 17.62 -10.64
N ASP A 164 -5.24 16.34 -10.43
CA ASP A 164 -5.09 15.34 -11.50
C ASP A 164 -6.11 15.67 -12.59
N MET A 165 -5.68 15.67 -13.85
CA MET A 165 -6.61 15.86 -14.96
C MET A 165 -7.60 14.69 -15.07
N ASP A 166 -7.29 13.52 -14.50
CA ASP A 166 -8.21 12.39 -14.47
C ASP A 166 -9.31 12.62 -13.43
N GLY A 167 -10.56 12.55 -13.87
CA GLY A 167 -11.72 12.83 -13.04
C GLY A 167 -11.99 14.32 -12.76
N PHE A 168 -11.21 15.26 -13.33
CA PHE A 168 -11.49 16.70 -13.20
C PHE A 168 -12.76 17.09 -13.98
N ASP A 169 -13.64 17.87 -13.35
CA ASP A 169 -14.86 18.35 -14.01
C ASP A 169 -14.57 19.54 -14.92
N ALA A 170 -14.65 19.34 -16.24
CA ALA A 170 -14.43 20.39 -17.23
C ALA A 170 -15.35 21.62 -17.04
N ALA A 171 -16.50 21.48 -16.37
CA ALA A 171 -17.41 22.60 -16.11
C ALA A 171 -16.84 23.61 -15.10
N THR A 172 -15.93 23.18 -14.21
CA THR A 172 -15.34 24.05 -13.18
C THR A 172 -14.16 24.87 -13.70
N LEU A 173 -13.62 24.58 -14.90
CA LEU A 173 -12.51 25.33 -15.51
C LEU A 173 -12.77 26.84 -15.55
N ALA A 174 -14.01 27.25 -15.85
CA ALA A 174 -14.38 28.67 -15.89
C ALA A 174 -14.42 29.35 -14.51
N THR A 175 -14.46 28.58 -13.42
CA THR A 175 -14.49 29.11 -12.04
C THR A 175 -13.10 29.44 -11.53
N HIS A 176 -12.06 28.82 -12.09
CA HIS A 176 -10.67 29.02 -11.68
C HIS A 176 -10.04 30.22 -12.41
N LYS A 177 -10.07 31.39 -11.76
CA LYS A 177 -9.48 32.63 -12.32
C LYS A 177 -7.97 32.55 -12.56
N ARG A 178 -7.29 31.64 -11.86
CA ARG A 178 -5.85 31.39 -11.94
C ARG A 178 -5.62 29.90 -12.18
N THR A 179 -5.06 29.57 -13.32
CA THR A 179 -4.82 28.18 -13.73
C THR A 179 -3.40 27.99 -14.25
N LEU A 180 -2.64 27.03 -13.72
CA LEU A 180 -1.38 26.57 -14.29
C LEU A 180 -1.55 25.14 -14.78
N ILE A 181 -0.96 24.82 -15.93
CA ILE A 181 -1.00 23.47 -16.50
C ILE A 181 0.42 22.94 -16.64
N ILE A 182 0.69 21.75 -16.11
CA ILE A 182 1.97 21.07 -16.29
C ILE A 182 1.69 19.70 -16.91
N THR A 183 2.05 19.50 -18.18
CA THR A 183 1.72 18.26 -18.89
C THR A 183 2.91 17.69 -19.63
N SER A 184 3.08 16.38 -19.56
CA SER A 184 3.95 15.64 -20.47
C SER A 184 3.24 15.38 -21.80
N THR A 185 4.00 15.11 -22.85
CA THR A 185 3.51 14.56 -24.13
C THR A 185 3.82 13.07 -24.19
N TRP A 186 2.90 12.25 -24.67
CA TRP A 186 3.10 10.80 -24.78
C TRP A 186 3.10 10.32 -26.24
N GLY A 187 3.85 9.24 -26.52
CA GLY A 187 3.93 8.65 -27.84
C GLY A 187 4.41 9.64 -28.91
N GLU A 188 3.63 9.79 -29.96
CA GLU A 188 3.92 10.65 -31.12
C GLU A 188 3.22 12.02 -31.02
N GLY A 189 2.88 12.50 -29.81
CA GLY A 189 2.21 13.80 -29.61
C GLY A 189 0.90 13.77 -28.82
N GLU A 190 0.49 12.60 -28.33
CA GLU A 190 -0.77 12.38 -27.64
C GLU A 190 -0.75 12.96 -26.21
N MET A 191 -1.95 13.20 -25.66
CA MET A 191 -2.09 13.54 -24.24
C MET A 191 -1.70 12.34 -23.38
N PRO A 192 -1.19 12.57 -22.15
CA PRO A 192 -1.04 11.51 -21.17
C PRO A 192 -2.37 10.82 -20.86
N ASP A 193 -2.32 9.55 -20.45
CA ASP A 193 -3.52 8.74 -20.16
C ASP A 193 -4.46 9.42 -19.15
N ASN A 194 -3.91 10.11 -18.15
CA ASN A 194 -4.68 10.82 -17.12
C ASN A 194 -5.29 12.15 -17.63
N ALA A 195 -4.81 12.70 -18.75
CA ALA A 195 -5.29 13.97 -19.31
C ALA A 195 -6.27 13.80 -20.49
N GLU A 196 -6.27 12.63 -21.14
CA GLU A 196 -7.02 12.37 -22.38
C GLU A 196 -8.54 12.58 -22.21
N SER A 197 -9.12 12.09 -21.12
CA SER A 197 -10.57 12.22 -20.86
C SER A 197 -11.01 13.69 -20.72
N LEU A 198 -10.23 14.48 -19.98
CA LEU A 198 -10.48 15.91 -19.81
C LEU A 198 -10.32 16.65 -21.13
N TRP A 199 -9.26 16.35 -21.89
CA TRP A 199 -9.01 16.94 -23.19
C TRP A 199 -10.18 16.74 -24.17
N GLN A 200 -10.67 15.51 -24.33
CA GLN A 200 -11.81 15.19 -25.19
C GLN A 200 -13.09 15.90 -24.75
N THR A 201 -13.29 16.04 -23.44
CA THR A 201 -14.44 16.76 -22.86
C THR A 201 -14.37 18.26 -23.16
N VAL A 202 -13.20 18.88 -23.02
CA VAL A 202 -12.98 20.29 -23.34
C VAL A 202 -13.13 20.56 -24.83
N LEU A 203 -12.66 19.65 -25.70
CA LEU A 203 -12.88 19.73 -27.14
C LEU A 203 -14.37 19.73 -27.49
N SER A 204 -15.13 18.82 -26.87
CA SER A 204 -16.56 18.63 -27.14
C SER A 204 -17.44 19.76 -26.59
N ASN A 205 -17.18 20.19 -25.36
CA ASN A 205 -18.03 21.18 -24.67
C ASN A 205 -17.63 22.62 -24.97
N SER A 206 -16.35 22.88 -25.27
CA SER A 206 -15.79 24.21 -25.52
C SER A 206 -16.29 25.28 -24.55
N PRO A 207 -16.05 25.13 -23.23
CA PRO A 207 -16.50 26.09 -22.22
C PRO A 207 -15.84 27.46 -22.42
N SER A 208 -16.57 28.55 -22.15
CA SER A 208 -15.96 29.88 -22.17
C SER A 208 -15.08 30.07 -20.94
N LEU A 209 -13.82 30.44 -21.16
CA LEU A 209 -12.82 30.69 -20.12
C LEU A 209 -12.52 32.19 -19.97
N SER A 210 -13.51 33.04 -20.26
CA SER A 210 -13.37 34.49 -20.11
C SER A 210 -13.11 34.85 -18.65
N GLY A 211 -12.00 35.54 -18.37
CA GLY A 211 -11.58 35.91 -17.02
C GLY A 211 -10.67 34.87 -16.33
N VAL A 212 -10.36 33.76 -17.00
CA VAL A 212 -9.34 32.80 -16.57
C VAL A 212 -7.97 33.26 -17.07
N ASN A 213 -6.99 33.27 -16.18
CA ASN A 213 -5.61 33.60 -16.48
C ASN A 213 -4.75 32.33 -16.37
N PHE A 214 -3.93 32.05 -17.38
CA PHE A 214 -3.20 30.78 -17.45
C PHE A 214 -1.76 30.86 -17.97
N SER A 215 -0.97 29.85 -17.64
CA SER A 215 0.32 29.56 -18.25
C SER A 215 0.60 28.06 -18.20
N ILE A 216 1.43 27.56 -19.12
CA ILE A 216 1.68 26.12 -19.31
C ILE A 216 3.18 25.82 -19.24
N CYS A 217 3.53 24.74 -18.54
CA CYS A 217 4.82 24.08 -18.62
C CYS A 217 4.64 22.72 -19.30
N ALA A 218 5.21 22.57 -20.49
CA ALA A 218 5.10 21.37 -21.30
C ALA A 218 6.40 20.57 -21.22
N ILE A 219 6.30 19.27 -20.94
CA ILE A 219 7.43 18.35 -20.92
C ILE A 219 7.34 17.46 -22.17
N GLY A 220 8.43 17.38 -22.91
CA GLY A 220 8.57 16.54 -24.10
C GLY A 220 10.01 16.11 -24.31
N ASP A 221 10.25 15.44 -25.44
CA ASP A 221 11.57 15.00 -25.86
C ASP A 221 11.78 15.43 -27.32
N THR A 222 12.83 16.21 -27.57
CA THR A 222 13.14 16.72 -28.92
C THR A 222 13.57 15.64 -29.90
N ALA A 223 13.78 14.40 -29.43
CA ALA A 223 14.00 13.23 -30.28
C ALA A 223 12.74 12.79 -31.06
N TYR A 224 11.56 13.27 -30.68
CA TYR A 224 10.29 12.97 -31.35
C TYR A 224 9.84 14.16 -32.21
N ASP A 225 9.14 13.87 -33.31
CA ASP A 225 8.70 14.90 -34.27
C ASP A 225 7.70 15.88 -33.66
N GLU A 226 6.80 15.40 -32.79
CA GLU A 226 5.77 16.20 -32.11
C GLU A 226 6.22 16.66 -30.70
N PHE A 227 7.32 17.40 -30.66
CA PHE A 227 7.89 17.93 -29.41
C PHE A 227 6.89 18.81 -28.62
N CYS A 228 6.64 18.43 -27.36
CA CYS A 228 5.74 19.13 -26.42
C CYS A 228 4.29 19.34 -26.91
N LYS A 229 3.83 18.51 -27.85
CA LYS A 229 2.55 18.70 -28.54
C LYS A 229 1.34 18.83 -27.60
N ALA A 230 1.24 17.97 -26.59
CA ALA A 230 0.14 18.01 -25.62
C ALA A 230 0.06 19.37 -24.89
N GLY A 231 1.20 19.94 -24.51
CA GLY A 231 1.24 21.25 -23.88
C GLY A 231 0.89 22.40 -24.83
N THR A 232 1.36 22.33 -26.08
CA THR A 232 0.99 23.33 -27.10
C THR A 232 -0.51 23.29 -27.43
N ASP A 233 -1.11 22.10 -27.44
CA ASP A 233 -2.54 21.92 -27.69
C ASP A 233 -3.38 22.52 -26.57
N TRP A 234 -2.98 22.34 -25.31
CA TRP A 234 -3.63 23.01 -24.18
C TRP A 234 -3.49 24.54 -24.24
N ASP A 235 -2.33 25.06 -24.65
CA ASP A 235 -2.07 26.50 -24.71
C ASP A 235 -2.94 27.19 -25.76
N GLU A 236 -2.97 26.62 -26.97
CA GLU A 236 -3.83 27.09 -28.07
C GLU A 236 -5.31 26.94 -27.71
N LYS A 237 -5.69 25.83 -27.05
CA LYS A 237 -7.09 25.60 -26.69
C LYS A 237 -7.57 26.60 -25.65
N TYR A 238 -6.82 26.86 -24.58
CA TYR A 238 -7.20 27.84 -23.57
C TYR A 238 -7.35 29.25 -24.16
N GLU A 239 -6.42 29.65 -25.02
CA GLU A 239 -6.50 30.92 -25.74
C GLU A 239 -7.74 30.99 -26.64
N SER A 240 -8.05 29.92 -27.38
CA SER A 240 -9.25 29.85 -28.23
C SER A 240 -10.58 29.94 -27.46
N LEU A 241 -10.58 29.54 -26.17
CA LEU A 241 -11.74 29.57 -25.29
C LEU A 241 -11.89 30.91 -24.53
N GLY A 242 -10.96 31.85 -24.74
CA GLY A 242 -11.01 33.21 -24.20
C GLY A 242 -10.25 33.43 -22.89
N ALA A 243 -9.37 32.50 -22.50
CA ALA A 243 -8.47 32.68 -21.37
C ALA A 243 -7.28 33.59 -21.73
N SER A 244 -6.74 34.31 -20.74
CA SER A 244 -5.61 35.23 -20.90
C SER A 244 -4.29 34.57 -20.52
N ARG A 245 -3.34 34.53 -21.45
CA ARG A 245 -1.99 33.98 -21.20
C ARG A 245 -1.15 34.95 -20.36
N VAL A 246 -0.81 34.61 -19.12
CA VAL A 246 -0.01 35.47 -18.22
C VAL A 246 1.48 35.37 -18.49
N HIS A 247 1.93 34.20 -18.95
CA HIS A 247 3.32 33.95 -19.32
C HIS A 247 3.36 32.93 -20.45
N GLN A 248 4.32 33.09 -21.35
CA GLN A 248 4.49 32.21 -22.50
C GLN A 248 4.69 30.77 -22.03
N ILE A 249 4.13 29.82 -22.79
CA ILE A 249 4.37 28.39 -22.56
C ILE A 249 5.87 28.09 -22.51
N GLN A 250 6.28 27.36 -21.49
CA GLN A 250 7.63 26.83 -21.40
C GLN A 250 7.66 25.42 -22.00
N LEU A 251 8.52 25.22 -22.99
CA LEU A 251 8.79 23.90 -23.55
C LEU A 251 10.04 23.34 -22.86
N CYS A 252 9.91 22.17 -22.25
CA CYS A 252 10.95 21.47 -21.52
C CYS A 252 11.32 20.18 -22.27
N ASP A 253 12.62 19.98 -22.49
CA ASP A 253 13.15 18.74 -23.06
C ASP A 253 13.40 17.69 -21.96
N VAL A 254 14.11 16.59 -22.26
CA VAL A 254 14.46 15.53 -21.29
C VAL A 254 15.07 16.08 -19.99
N ASP A 255 15.92 17.11 -20.09
CA ASP A 255 16.41 17.88 -18.95
C ASP A 255 15.44 19.03 -18.63
N TYR A 256 14.30 18.69 -18.04
CA TYR A 256 13.19 19.60 -17.81
C TYR A 256 13.38 20.54 -16.61
N GLU A 257 14.33 20.26 -15.71
CA GLU A 257 14.48 20.98 -14.45
C GLU A 257 14.97 22.43 -14.65
N PRO A 258 16.03 22.72 -15.43
CA PRO A 258 16.46 24.11 -15.67
C PRO A 258 15.39 25.00 -16.34
N PRO A 259 14.69 24.56 -17.42
CA PRO A 259 13.63 25.36 -18.02
C PRO A 259 12.40 25.50 -17.09
N PHE A 260 12.07 24.47 -16.30
CA PHE A 260 11.01 24.56 -15.29
C PHE A 260 11.29 25.64 -14.24
N VAL A 261 12.50 25.68 -13.68
CA VAL A 261 12.89 26.69 -12.67
C VAL A 261 12.77 28.11 -13.24
N THR A 262 13.11 28.28 -14.53
CA THR A 262 12.98 29.58 -15.19
C THR A 262 11.52 29.98 -15.37
N TRP A 263 10.68 29.03 -15.80
CA TRP A 263 9.25 29.28 -15.99
C TRP A 263 8.54 29.60 -14.69
N VAL A 264 8.78 28.81 -13.64
CA VAL A 264 8.05 28.95 -12.37
C VAL A 264 8.35 30.27 -11.68
N ALA A 265 9.61 30.71 -11.72
CA ALA A 265 10.05 32.01 -11.22
C ALA A 265 9.41 33.20 -11.97
N GLN A 266 8.95 33.01 -13.21
CA GLN A 266 8.32 34.06 -14.02
C GLN A 266 6.78 33.97 -14.05
N ALA A 267 6.23 32.76 -14.00
CA ALA A 267 4.81 32.50 -14.10
C ALA A 267 4.08 32.75 -12.77
N LEU A 268 4.67 32.34 -11.63
CA LEU A 268 4.04 32.48 -10.31
C LEU A 268 3.83 33.95 -9.89
N PRO A 269 4.81 34.86 -10.00
CA PRO A 269 4.58 36.25 -9.64
C PRO A 269 3.50 36.91 -10.52
N LYS A 270 3.48 36.59 -11.82
CA LYS A 270 2.48 37.12 -12.75
C LYS A 270 1.08 36.61 -12.46
N ILE A 271 0.93 35.33 -12.13
CA ILE A 271 -0.39 34.78 -11.80
C ILE A 271 -0.88 35.26 -10.44
N ALA A 272 0.04 35.58 -9.51
CA ALA A 272 -0.28 36.20 -8.22
C ALA A 272 -0.82 37.64 -8.35
N CYS A 273 -0.46 38.36 -9.41
CA CYS A 273 -0.97 39.70 -9.74
C CYS A 273 -2.39 39.69 -10.33
N VAL A 274 -3.03 38.53 -10.48
CA VAL A 274 -4.43 38.44 -10.87
C VAL A 274 -5.29 38.72 -9.63
N ASP A 275 -6.14 39.75 -9.71
CA ASP A 275 -7.04 40.12 -8.62
C ASP A 275 -8.25 39.18 -8.50
N SER A 276 -9.08 39.39 -7.48
CA SER A 276 -10.30 38.61 -7.27
C SER A 276 -11.36 38.79 -8.37
N SER A 277 -11.21 39.75 -9.30
CA SER A 277 -12.09 39.92 -10.46
C SER A 277 -11.60 39.15 -11.71
N GLY A 278 -10.39 38.59 -11.67
CA GLY A 278 -9.76 37.93 -12.81
C GLY A 278 -8.98 38.90 -13.72
N THR A 279 -8.71 40.12 -13.26
CA THR A 279 -7.93 41.12 -14.00
C THR A 279 -6.46 41.03 -13.59
N LEU A 280 -5.57 40.96 -14.58
CA LEU A 280 -4.11 40.91 -14.37
C LEU A 280 -3.54 42.32 -14.16
N GLN A 281 -3.00 42.60 -12.97
CA GLN A 281 -2.38 43.88 -12.60
C GLN A 281 -0.86 43.83 -12.81
N ILE A 282 -0.41 43.93 -14.06
CA ILE A 282 1.03 43.80 -14.43
C ILE A 282 1.90 44.87 -13.75
N GLU A 283 1.34 46.03 -13.45
CA GLU A 283 2.04 47.17 -12.84
C GLU A 283 2.58 46.87 -11.42
N LEU A 284 2.00 45.86 -10.74
CA LEU A 284 2.39 45.44 -9.39
C LEU A 284 3.34 44.23 -9.37
N LEU A 285 3.84 43.80 -10.54
CA LEU A 285 4.68 42.62 -10.68
C LEU A 285 5.99 42.71 -9.88
N ASP A 286 6.67 43.86 -9.96
CA ASP A 286 7.96 44.05 -9.26
C ASP A 286 7.80 44.00 -7.74
N GLU A 287 6.68 44.52 -7.22
CA GLU A 287 6.34 44.46 -5.79
C GLU A 287 5.96 43.04 -5.36
N MET A 288 5.25 42.29 -6.21
CA MET A 288 4.89 40.89 -5.96
C MET A 288 6.10 39.95 -5.98
N ILE A 289 7.09 40.21 -6.84
CA ILE A 289 8.38 39.49 -6.83
C ILE A 289 9.10 39.74 -5.52
N ALA A 290 9.19 40.99 -5.07
CA ALA A 290 9.82 41.34 -3.79
C ALA A 290 9.09 40.70 -2.58
N TYR A 291 7.77 40.55 -2.65
CA TYR A 291 6.99 39.86 -1.62
C TYR A 291 7.35 38.36 -1.52
N GLY A 292 7.32 37.64 -2.64
CA GLY A 292 7.58 36.19 -2.64
C GLY A 292 9.04 35.81 -2.39
N SER A 293 10.01 36.72 -2.61
CA SER A 293 11.43 36.48 -2.31
C SER A 293 11.83 36.80 -0.86
N SER A 294 10.86 37.10 0.03
CA SER A 294 11.11 37.42 1.44
C SER A 294 10.88 36.24 2.41
N GLY A 295 10.40 35.09 1.90
CA GLY A 295 10.38 33.83 2.63
C GLY A 295 11.77 33.18 2.66
N ASP A 296 12.13 32.55 3.78
CA ASP A 296 13.39 31.81 3.91
C ASP A 296 13.56 30.80 2.77
N ASP A 297 14.69 30.88 2.08
CA ASP A 297 15.13 30.02 0.95
C ASP A 297 15.45 28.57 1.37
N ASP A 298 14.62 27.97 2.23
CA ASP A 298 14.68 26.53 2.50
C ASP A 298 13.87 25.79 1.45
N VAL A 299 14.46 25.67 0.25
CA VAL A 299 14.06 24.65 -0.72
C VAL A 299 14.36 23.29 -0.09
N VAL A 300 13.41 22.78 0.69
CA VAL A 300 13.44 21.43 1.25
C VAL A 300 13.46 20.45 0.08
N SER A 301 14.67 19.96 -0.20
CA SER A 301 14.95 18.82 -1.04
C SER A 301 14.14 17.62 -0.56
N GLY A 302 13.08 17.31 -1.29
CA GLY A 302 12.46 15.98 -1.32
C GLY A 302 11.76 15.57 -0.03
N ASP A 303 10.53 16.03 0.14
CA ASP A 303 9.49 15.21 0.76
C ASP A 303 8.18 15.41 0.00
N PHE A 304 7.69 14.29 -0.56
CA PHE A 304 6.41 14.13 -1.23
C PHE A 304 5.33 14.23 -0.15
N ALA A 305 4.91 15.46 0.16
CA ALA A 305 3.73 15.69 0.96
C ALA A 305 2.55 15.58 0.01
N PRO A 306 1.79 14.46 0.00
CA PRO A 306 0.67 14.30 -0.91
C PRO A 306 -0.30 15.46 -0.70
N GLY A 307 -0.73 16.08 -1.81
CA GLY A 307 -1.75 17.12 -1.77
C GLY A 307 -2.97 16.63 -1.00
N VAL A 308 -3.55 17.50 -0.15
CA VAL A 308 -4.81 17.19 0.53
C VAL A 308 -5.90 17.14 -0.52
N VAL A 309 -6.23 15.93 -0.96
CA VAL A 309 -7.33 15.70 -1.91
C VAL A 309 -8.64 15.92 -1.17
N ASP A 310 -9.27 17.07 -1.38
CA ASP A 310 -10.62 17.35 -0.91
C ASP A 310 -11.60 16.51 -1.74
N GLN A 311 -12.12 15.43 -1.14
CA GLN A 311 -13.16 14.59 -1.73
C GLN A 311 -14.43 14.66 -0.91
N THR A 312 -15.57 14.46 -1.58
CA THR A 312 -16.90 14.44 -0.97
C THR A 312 -16.94 13.51 0.25
N GLU A 313 -17.43 14.02 1.38
CA GLU A 313 -17.69 13.20 2.56
C GLU A 313 -18.69 12.09 2.23
N LEU A 314 -18.32 10.85 2.58
CA LEU A 314 -19.10 9.67 2.37
C LEU A 314 -19.61 9.16 3.71
N THR A 315 -20.93 9.10 3.87
CA THR A 315 -21.55 8.45 5.03
C THR A 315 -21.68 6.95 4.76
N VAL A 316 -21.01 6.15 5.60
CA VAL A 316 -20.94 4.69 5.45
C VAL A 316 -21.45 4.02 6.71
N THR A 317 -22.23 2.95 6.53
CA THR A 317 -22.63 2.05 7.61
C THR A 317 -21.69 0.85 7.66
N VAL A 318 -20.92 0.73 8.74
CA VAL A 318 -19.92 -0.31 8.94
C VAL A 318 -20.48 -1.40 9.86
N GLU A 319 -20.54 -2.63 9.36
CA GLU A 319 -20.77 -3.84 10.15
C GLU A 319 -19.43 -4.45 10.53
N LEU A 320 -19.08 -4.35 11.81
CA LEU A 320 -17.77 -4.69 12.33
C LEU A 320 -17.84 -6.00 13.11
N PHE A 321 -17.01 -6.97 12.72
CA PHE A 321 -16.84 -8.19 13.50
C PHE A 321 -16.11 -7.92 14.82
N ARG A 322 -16.70 -8.38 15.93
CA ARG A 322 -16.12 -8.29 17.28
C ARG A 322 -15.86 -9.66 17.86
N TYR A 323 -14.75 -9.77 18.58
CA TYR A 323 -14.44 -10.99 19.31
C TYR A 323 -13.74 -10.66 20.64
N CYS A 324 -14.38 -11.08 21.73
CA CYS A 324 -13.87 -10.90 23.07
C CYS A 324 -13.23 -12.22 23.56
N PRO A 325 -11.89 -12.29 23.71
CA PRO A 325 -11.21 -13.52 24.10
C PRO A 325 -11.47 -13.93 25.57
N SER A 326 -11.83 -13.00 26.46
CA SER A 326 -12.16 -13.33 27.85
C SER A 326 -13.47 -14.10 27.98
N ASP A 327 -14.47 -13.72 27.18
CA ASP A 327 -15.81 -14.32 27.20
C ASP A 327 -15.97 -15.43 26.14
N ALA A 328 -15.01 -15.52 25.20
CA ALA A 328 -15.03 -16.42 24.05
C ALA A 328 -16.28 -16.25 23.17
N GLU A 329 -16.83 -15.04 23.13
CA GLU A 329 -18.01 -14.68 22.34
C GLU A 329 -17.61 -13.82 21.13
N SER A 330 -18.24 -14.11 19.99
CA SER A 330 -18.13 -13.32 18.76
C SER A 330 -19.45 -12.63 18.46
N GLY A 331 -19.40 -11.37 18.03
CA GLY A 331 -20.56 -10.56 17.73
C GLY A 331 -20.35 -9.64 16.52
N TRP A 332 -21.37 -8.83 16.26
CA TRP A 332 -21.36 -7.83 15.20
C TRP A 332 -21.82 -6.50 15.78
N ASP A 333 -21.01 -5.47 15.58
CA ASP A 333 -21.37 -4.09 15.87
C ASP A 333 -21.72 -3.37 14.57
N THR A 334 -22.60 -2.39 14.67
CA THR A 334 -22.93 -1.51 13.53
C THR A 334 -22.63 -0.08 13.92
N VAL A 335 -21.72 0.56 13.18
CA VAL A 335 -21.28 1.93 13.41
C VAL A 335 -21.52 2.73 12.13
N VAL A 336 -21.98 3.95 12.26
CA VAL A 336 -22.12 4.88 11.13
C VAL A 336 -21.00 5.90 11.24
N CYS A 337 -20.22 6.06 10.18
CA CYS A 337 -19.13 7.02 10.11
C CYS A 337 -19.25 7.88 8.84
N SER A 338 -18.95 9.16 8.96
CA SER A 338 -18.82 10.09 7.84
C SER A 338 -17.35 10.42 7.68
N LEU A 339 -16.77 10.02 6.56
CA LEU A 339 -15.33 10.19 6.28
C LEU A 339 -15.13 10.58 4.80
N PRO A 340 -14.05 11.27 4.46
CA PRO A 340 -13.68 11.52 3.08
C PRO A 340 -13.55 10.21 2.28
N ALA A 341 -13.99 10.19 1.03
CA ALA A 341 -13.96 8.97 0.21
C ALA A 341 -12.53 8.44 -0.05
N ASN A 342 -11.53 9.32 -0.07
CA ASN A 342 -10.11 8.99 -0.21
C ASN A 342 -9.47 8.42 1.07
N ALA A 343 -10.11 8.57 2.24
CA ALA A 343 -9.59 8.03 3.48
C ALA A 343 -9.38 6.51 3.36
N SER A 344 -8.30 6.02 3.98
CA SER A 344 -8.04 4.58 4.01
C SER A 344 -9.01 3.87 4.95
N VAL A 345 -9.16 2.57 4.78
CA VAL A 345 -9.93 1.77 5.75
C VAL A 345 -9.29 1.82 7.14
N GLN A 346 -7.96 1.92 7.21
CA GLN A 346 -7.25 2.12 8.47
C GLN A 346 -7.67 3.41 9.17
N ASP A 347 -7.78 4.53 8.44
CA ASP A 347 -8.21 5.81 9.01
C ASP A 347 -9.62 5.72 9.57
N MET A 348 -10.51 5.03 8.87
CA MET A 348 -11.86 4.76 9.37
C MET A 348 -11.86 3.92 10.65
N LEU A 349 -11.08 2.83 10.69
CA LEU A 349 -10.99 1.99 11.88
C LEU A 349 -10.34 2.74 13.05
N LEU A 350 -9.39 3.63 12.77
CA LEU A 350 -8.76 4.49 13.77
C LEU A 350 -9.73 5.54 14.31
N ALA A 351 -10.52 6.18 13.46
CA ALA A 351 -11.58 7.10 13.87
C ALA A 351 -12.63 6.39 14.74
N ILE A 352 -13.09 5.20 14.33
CA ILE A 352 -14.01 4.38 15.15
C ILE A 352 -13.36 4.06 16.49
N LYS A 353 -12.07 3.70 16.52
CA LYS A 353 -11.37 3.37 17.76
C LYS A 353 -11.23 4.57 18.69
N ASN A 354 -10.88 5.74 18.16
CA ASN A 354 -10.61 6.92 18.97
C ASN A 354 -11.91 7.59 19.45
N ASP A 355 -12.92 7.66 18.59
CA ASP A 355 -14.11 8.48 18.85
C ASP A 355 -15.33 7.68 19.32
N VAL A 356 -15.41 6.39 18.97
CA VAL A 356 -16.59 5.54 19.26
C VAL A 356 -16.28 4.45 20.28
N ASP A 357 -15.25 3.62 20.04
CA ASP A 357 -14.92 2.49 20.90
C ASP A 357 -13.41 2.15 20.91
N GLY A 358 -12.72 2.59 21.98
CA GLY A 358 -11.30 2.32 22.21
C GLY A 358 -10.93 0.85 22.40
N SER A 359 -11.91 -0.04 22.61
CA SER A 359 -11.66 -1.47 22.80
C SER A 359 -11.43 -2.23 21.48
N LEU A 360 -11.74 -1.59 20.34
CA LEU A 360 -11.52 -2.12 19.00
C LEU A 360 -10.03 -2.39 18.74
N THR A 361 -9.73 -3.61 18.29
CA THR A 361 -8.36 -4.05 18.02
C THR A 361 -8.15 -4.51 16.57
N PHE A 362 -7.17 -3.92 15.90
CA PHE A 362 -6.71 -4.29 14.57
C PHE A 362 -5.22 -3.95 14.40
N ARG A 363 -4.58 -4.45 13.34
CA ARG A 363 -3.17 -4.12 13.03
C ARG A 363 -3.10 -2.88 12.14
N MET A 364 -2.33 -1.89 12.57
CA MET A 364 -2.04 -0.68 11.80
C MET A 364 -0.76 -0.86 10.98
N GLY A 365 -0.72 -0.20 9.83
CA GLY A 365 0.40 -0.12 8.91
C GLY A 365 0.88 1.31 8.72
N ASP A 366 1.87 1.45 7.86
CA ASP A 366 2.53 2.71 7.48
C ASP A 366 1.84 3.47 6.34
N GLY A 367 0.70 2.98 5.84
CA GLY A 367 -0.03 3.57 4.71
C GLY A 367 0.49 3.15 3.33
N SER A 368 1.56 2.34 3.26
CA SER A 368 2.19 1.92 2.00
C SER A 368 1.79 0.51 1.54
N GLY A 369 0.90 -0.17 2.27
CA GLY A 369 0.53 -1.56 2.00
C GLY A 369 1.29 -2.55 2.87
N THR A 370 1.32 -2.28 4.17
CA THR A 370 1.92 -3.13 5.19
C THR A 370 1.33 -4.54 5.14
N ALA A 371 2.21 -5.54 4.97
CA ALA A 371 1.79 -6.91 4.68
C ALA A 371 0.91 -7.56 5.75
N SER A 372 1.00 -7.13 7.02
CA SER A 372 0.28 -7.70 8.16
C SER A 372 -1.13 -7.14 8.35
N CYS A 373 -1.48 -6.04 7.67
CA CYS A 373 -2.73 -5.27 7.80
C CYS A 373 -3.89 -5.82 6.95
N GLY A 374 -3.84 -7.11 6.62
CA GLY A 374 -4.87 -7.77 5.82
C GLY A 374 -6.19 -7.92 6.58
N ILE A 375 -7.28 -7.49 5.96
CA ILE A 375 -8.65 -7.65 6.45
C ILE A 375 -9.58 -8.04 5.30
N ARG A 376 -10.80 -8.48 5.64
CA ARG A 376 -11.82 -8.86 4.66
C ARG A 376 -12.97 -7.87 4.69
N ILE A 377 -13.31 -7.28 3.55
CA ILE A 377 -14.36 -6.28 3.42
C ILE A 377 -15.31 -6.68 2.30
N ASN A 378 -16.60 -6.84 2.59
CA ASN A 378 -17.61 -7.26 1.61
C ASN A 378 -17.20 -8.51 0.83
N GLY A 379 -16.49 -9.44 1.50
CA GLY A 379 -15.97 -10.67 0.90
C GLY A 379 -14.63 -10.54 0.16
N ARG A 380 -14.14 -9.32 -0.10
CA ARG A 380 -12.83 -9.03 -0.72
C ARG A 380 -11.73 -8.98 0.34
N LEU A 381 -10.55 -9.47 -0.02
CA LEU A 381 -9.35 -9.43 0.83
C LEU A 381 -8.53 -8.21 0.44
N VAL A 382 -8.26 -7.32 1.40
CA VAL A 382 -7.55 -6.05 1.15
C VAL A 382 -6.59 -5.73 2.29
N LEU A 383 -5.64 -4.82 2.04
CA LEU A 383 -4.80 -4.24 3.07
C LEU A 383 -5.45 -2.94 3.55
N ALA A 384 -5.69 -2.82 4.86
CA ALA A 384 -6.47 -1.73 5.43
C ALA A 384 -5.86 -0.35 5.22
N ASP A 385 -4.53 -0.28 5.22
CA ASP A 385 -3.74 0.95 5.20
C ASP A 385 -3.64 1.60 3.82
N SER A 386 -3.66 0.81 2.75
CA SER A 386 -3.50 1.26 1.37
C SER A 386 -4.79 1.29 0.56
N THR A 387 -5.90 0.81 1.12
CA THR A 387 -7.18 0.72 0.39
C THR A 387 -8.11 1.84 0.82
N SER A 388 -8.52 2.68 -0.14
CA SER A 388 -9.51 3.74 0.09
C SER A 388 -10.93 3.18 0.26
N ILE A 389 -11.70 3.80 1.15
CA ILE A 389 -13.10 3.47 1.45
C ILE A 389 -13.98 3.62 0.20
N GLY A 390 -13.77 4.68 -0.59
CA GLY A 390 -14.53 4.95 -1.82
C GLY A 390 -14.49 3.79 -2.81
N SER A 391 -13.34 3.10 -2.92
CA SER A 391 -13.18 1.95 -3.83
C SER A 391 -13.96 0.69 -3.42
N LEU A 392 -14.39 0.62 -2.15
CA LEU A 392 -15.03 -0.56 -1.54
C LEU A 392 -16.52 -0.37 -1.29
N THR A 393 -16.99 0.88 -1.34
CA THR A 393 -18.36 1.21 -0.98
C THR A 393 -19.31 0.73 -2.07
N THR A 394 -20.36 0.02 -1.66
CA THR A 394 -21.45 -0.41 -2.55
C THR A 394 -22.49 0.70 -2.67
N ALA A 395 -23.38 0.65 -3.66
CA ALA A 395 -24.45 1.65 -3.83
C ALA A 395 -25.32 1.85 -2.55
N ASP A 396 -25.37 0.82 -1.69
CA ASP A 396 -26.12 0.83 -0.43
C ASP A 396 -25.34 1.48 0.75
N GLY A 397 -24.09 1.91 0.53
CA GLY A 397 -23.27 2.56 1.58
C GLY A 397 -22.87 1.63 2.73
N ARG A 398 -22.94 0.31 2.56
CA ARG A 398 -22.66 -0.69 3.61
C ARG A 398 -21.31 -1.38 3.42
N LEU A 399 -20.52 -1.42 4.49
CA LEU A 399 -19.24 -2.13 4.56
C LEU A 399 -19.27 -3.17 5.66
N LYS A 400 -19.16 -4.44 5.29
CA LYS A 400 -19.03 -5.55 6.24
C LYS A 400 -17.56 -5.91 6.39
N ILE A 401 -17.00 -5.70 7.58
CA ILE A 401 -15.59 -5.90 7.91
C ILE A 401 -15.43 -7.15 8.77
N GLU A 402 -14.57 -8.06 8.29
CA GLU A 402 -14.27 -9.37 8.85
C GLU A 402 -12.76 -9.52 9.05
N PRO A 403 -12.33 -10.30 10.06
CA PRO A 403 -10.93 -10.70 10.19
C PRO A 403 -10.50 -11.56 9.00
N LEU A 404 -9.19 -11.67 8.82
CA LEU A 404 -8.61 -12.42 7.73
C LEU A 404 -8.88 -13.94 7.86
N SER A 405 -9.33 -14.58 6.79
CA SER A 405 -9.69 -16.02 6.79
C SER A 405 -8.46 -16.94 6.85
N GLY A 406 -8.62 -18.14 7.41
CA GLY A 406 -7.54 -19.13 7.48
C GLY A 406 -6.58 -18.95 8.67
N TYR A 407 -6.76 -17.89 9.46
CA TYR A 407 -6.01 -17.64 10.68
C TYR A 407 -6.92 -17.68 11.92
N PRO A 408 -6.42 -18.13 13.08
CA PRO A 408 -7.14 -17.99 14.33
C PRO A 408 -7.32 -16.50 14.68
N VAL A 409 -8.52 -16.10 15.10
CA VAL A 409 -8.78 -14.73 15.59
C VAL A 409 -8.32 -14.62 17.03
N ILE A 410 -7.50 -13.61 17.32
CA ILE A 410 -7.03 -13.29 18.68
C ILE A 410 -8.05 -12.37 19.38
N ARG A 411 -8.42 -11.27 18.71
CA ARG A 411 -9.35 -10.24 19.21
C ARG A 411 -9.85 -9.40 18.05
N ASP A 412 -11.15 -9.17 17.97
CA ASP A 412 -11.81 -8.38 16.90
C ASP A 412 -11.27 -8.74 15.50
N LEU A 413 -10.55 -7.81 14.84
CA LEU A 413 -9.98 -8.00 13.51
C LEU A 413 -8.55 -8.58 13.53
N MET A 414 -7.93 -8.70 14.70
CA MET A 414 -6.57 -9.17 14.86
C MET A 414 -6.48 -10.70 14.83
N VAL A 415 -5.64 -11.22 13.93
CA VAL A 415 -5.45 -12.66 13.71
C VAL A 415 -4.04 -13.12 14.08
N ASP A 416 -3.90 -14.41 14.39
CA ASP A 416 -2.62 -15.04 14.71
C ASP A 416 -1.88 -15.53 13.45
N TYR A 417 -0.67 -15.01 13.23
CA TYR A 417 0.21 -15.41 12.12
C TYR A 417 1.29 -16.44 12.53
N SER A 418 1.39 -16.81 13.81
CA SER A 418 2.47 -17.67 14.32
C SER A 418 2.60 -18.98 13.54
N LYS A 419 1.48 -19.65 13.26
CA LYS A 419 1.49 -20.91 12.50
C LYS A 419 2.02 -20.74 11.07
N PHE A 420 1.67 -19.62 10.42
CA PHE A 420 2.18 -19.32 9.08
C PHE A 420 3.68 -19.07 9.13
N GLU A 421 4.16 -18.27 10.09
CA GLU A 421 5.59 -18.00 10.23
C GLU A 421 6.39 -19.27 10.60
N GLU A 422 5.85 -20.15 11.45
CA GLU A 422 6.47 -21.45 11.73
C GLU A 422 6.62 -22.30 10.46
N ASN A 423 5.57 -22.37 9.64
CA ASN A 423 5.61 -23.09 8.37
C ASN A 423 6.56 -22.42 7.37
N ARG A 424 6.63 -21.08 7.38
CA ARG A 424 7.55 -20.30 6.55
C ARG A 424 9.00 -20.53 6.97
N MET A 425 9.31 -20.58 8.26
CA MET A 425 10.64 -20.93 8.76
C MET A 425 11.04 -22.35 8.36
N LYS A 426 10.12 -23.32 8.48
CA LYS A 426 10.32 -24.70 8.01
C LYS A 426 10.54 -24.77 6.49
N ALA A 427 9.88 -23.88 5.74
CA ALA A 427 9.98 -23.77 4.29
C ALA A 427 11.32 -23.21 3.78
N LYS A 428 12.10 -22.55 4.63
CA LYS A 428 13.39 -21.94 4.30
C LYS A 428 13.32 -21.04 3.05
N PRO A 429 12.55 -19.93 3.05
CA PRO A 429 12.36 -19.08 1.87
C PRO A 429 13.57 -18.20 1.52
N TRP A 430 14.70 -18.35 2.21
CA TRP A 430 15.94 -17.63 1.91
C TRP A 430 16.77 -18.34 0.84
N MET A 431 17.66 -17.59 0.20
CA MET A 431 18.60 -18.12 -0.79
C MET A 431 19.63 -19.04 -0.12
N GLN A 432 19.98 -20.16 -0.77
CA GLN A 432 21.17 -20.94 -0.42
C GLN A 432 21.99 -21.22 -1.68
N SER A 433 23.13 -20.55 -1.80
CA SER A 433 24.06 -20.69 -2.92
C SER A 433 24.98 -21.92 -2.74
N ASN A 434 25.74 -22.24 -3.79
CA ASN A 434 26.81 -23.23 -3.70
C ASN A 434 27.95 -22.75 -2.75
N PRO A 435 28.76 -23.66 -2.19
CA PRO A 435 29.92 -23.31 -1.37
C PRO A 435 30.89 -22.38 -2.13
N ARG A 436 31.47 -21.42 -1.40
CA ARG A 436 32.27 -20.32 -1.97
C ARG A 436 33.71 -20.29 -1.46
N ASP A 437 34.56 -19.64 -2.23
CA ASP A 437 35.83 -19.07 -1.78
C ASP A 437 35.87 -17.59 -2.24
N GLY A 438 35.60 -16.66 -1.32
CA GLY A 438 35.48 -15.22 -1.65
C GLY A 438 34.21 -14.85 -2.44
N GLU A 439 34.40 -14.06 -3.52
CA GLU A 439 33.35 -13.58 -4.46
C GLU A 439 32.97 -14.60 -5.54
N TYR A 440 33.79 -15.64 -5.70
CA TYR A 440 33.64 -16.64 -6.74
C TYR A 440 33.23 -17.99 -6.14
N LEU A 441 32.53 -18.77 -6.94
CA LEU A 441 32.38 -20.20 -6.69
C LEU A 441 33.74 -20.88 -6.78
N ILE A 442 33.88 -22.06 -6.16
CA ILE A 442 35.10 -22.88 -6.20
C ILE A 442 35.54 -23.20 -7.66
N ASN A 443 34.62 -23.12 -8.62
CA ASN A 443 34.88 -23.32 -10.06
C ASN A 443 35.25 -22.03 -10.83
N GLY A 444 35.43 -20.89 -10.14
CA GLY A 444 35.83 -19.61 -10.73
C GLY A 444 34.71 -18.78 -11.37
N MET A 445 33.44 -19.23 -11.32
CA MET A 445 32.30 -18.42 -11.77
C MET A 445 31.92 -17.39 -10.70
N ALA A 446 31.68 -16.14 -11.09
CA ALA A 446 31.15 -15.12 -10.19
C ALA A 446 29.75 -15.52 -9.69
N VAL A 447 29.49 -15.37 -8.39
CA VAL A 447 28.14 -15.57 -7.87
C VAL A 447 27.27 -14.41 -8.35
N GLY A 448 26.11 -14.72 -8.92
CA GLY A 448 25.06 -13.70 -9.09
C GLY A 448 24.98 -13.03 -10.45
N THR A 449 25.70 -13.49 -11.47
CA THR A 449 25.39 -13.07 -12.85
C THR A 449 24.03 -13.65 -13.24
N MET A 450 23.03 -12.79 -13.32
CA MET A 450 21.69 -13.09 -13.79
C MET A 450 21.39 -12.10 -14.92
N SER A 451 20.79 -12.56 -16.01
CA SER A 451 20.42 -11.62 -17.08
C SER A 451 19.30 -10.69 -16.62
N LYS A 452 19.17 -9.52 -17.25
CA LYS A 452 18.07 -8.58 -16.96
C LYS A 452 16.69 -9.23 -17.21
N GLU A 453 16.59 -10.07 -18.22
CA GLU A 453 15.37 -10.78 -18.58
C GLU A 453 14.98 -11.82 -17.52
N GLU A 454 15.96 -12.59 -17.03
CA GLU A 454 15.76 -13.57 -15.95
C GLU A 454 15.37 -12.87 -14.65
N ALA A 455 16.02 -11.76 -14.32
CA ALA A 455 15.71 -10.95 -13.14
C ALA A 455 14.28 -10.41 -13.18
N THR A 456 13.87 -9.85 -14.32
CA THR A 456 12.51 -9.31 -14.52
C THR A 456 11.47 -10.42 -14.36
N LYS A 457 11.69 -11.59 -14.96
CA LYS A 457 10.79 -12.75 -14.80
C LYS A 457 10.69 -13.21 -13.36
N LEU A 458 11.82 -13.32 -12.66
CA LEU A 458 11.89 -13.72 -11.27
C LEU A 458 11.07 -12.77 -10.39
N HIS A 459 11.31 -11.46 -10.49
CA HIS A 459 10.61 -10.46 -9.69
C HIS A 459 9.11 -10.42 -10.00
N THR A 460 8.73 -10.52 -11.27
CA THR A 460 7.31 -10.56 -11.68
C THR A 460 6.58 -11.78 -11.14
N SER A 461 7.26 -12.94 -11.03
CA SER A 461 6.66 -14.18 -10.54
C SER A 461 6.25 -14.12 -9.07
N SER A 462 6.84 -13.22 -8.28
CA SER A 462 6.57 -13.01 -6.87
C SER A 462 6.09 -11.59 -6.55
N ASP A 463 5.58 -10.87 -7.56
CA ASP A 463 5.00 -9.52 -7.42
C ASP A 463 3.64 -9.60 -6.72
N VAL A 464 3.67 -9.73 -5.40
CA VAL A 464 2.50 -9.79 -4.51
C VAL A 464 2.70 -8.87 -3.32
N LYS A 465 1.65 -8.16 -2.89
CA LYS A 465 1.74 -7.20 -1.78
C LYS A 465 1.96 -7.89 -0.43
N SER A 466 1.26 -9.00 -0.19
CA SER A 466 1.36 -9.72 1.07
C SER A 466 1.19 -11.23 0.91
N TYR A 467 2.17 -11.98 1.42
CA TYR A 467 2.07 -13.44 1.52
C TYR A 467 1.04 -13.88 2.57
N TYR A 468 0.77 -13.06 3.59
CA TYR A 468 -0.27 -13.34 4.58
C TYR A 468 -1.66 -13.25 3.96
N LEU A 469 -1.90 -12.20 3.18
CA LEU A 469 -3.14 -12.00 2.43
C LEU A 469 -3.37 -13.12 1.43
N LEU A 470 -2.32 -13.52 0.71
CA LEU A 470 -2.36 -14.61 -0.25
C LEU A 470 -2.72 -15.95 0.40
N HIS A 471 -2.25 -16.23 1.60
CA HIS A 471 -2.62 -17.43 2.35
C HIS A 471 -4.15 -17.55 2.52
N SER A 472 -4.80 -16.43 2.78
CA SER A 472 -6.25 -16.33 2.99
C SER A 472 -7.10 -16.38 1.72
N MET A 473 -6.47 -16.21 0.54
CA MET A 473 -7.14 -16.38 -0.76
C MET A 473 -7.46 -17.85 -1.08
N SER A 474 -6.81 -18.79 -0.38
CA SER A 474 -7.09 -20.22 -0.52
C SER A 474 -8.29 -20.61 0.34
N ASP A 475 -9.29 -21.21 -0.30
CA ASP A 475 -10.43 -21.80 0.41
C ASP A 475 -9.97 -23.06 1.19
N THR A 476 -8.89 -23.71 0.75
CA THR A 476 -8.35 -24.94 1.37
C THR A 476 -7.78 -24.68 2.77
N VAL A 477 -7.04 -23.58 2.95
CA VAL A 477 -6.35 -23.24 4.21
C VAL A 477 -7.31 -23.23 5.40
N ALA A 478 -8.54 -22.74 5.21
CA ALA A 478 -9.54 -22.68 6.27
C ALA A 478 -10.03 -24.06 6.73
N TYR A 479 -9.91 -25.10 5.90
CA TYR A 479 -10.40 -26.45 6.19
C TYR A 479 -9.27 -27.45 6.50
N ASP A 480 -8.13 -27.35 5.82
CA ASP A 480 -6.99 -28.23 6.06
C ASP A 480 -5.89 -27.52 6.87
N SER A 481 -5.90 -27.78 8.16
CA SER A 481 -4.88 -27.30 9.09
C SER A 481 -3.46 -27.78 8.78
N LYS A 482 -3.25 -28.82 7.97
CA LYS A 482 -1.93 -29.34 7.61
C LYS A 482 -1.36 -28.70 6.37
N TYR A 483 -2.19 -28.11 5.53
CA TYR A 483 -1.76 -27.46 4.31
C TYR A 483 -0.95 -26.20 4.64
N GLU A 484 0.23 -26.07 4.04
CA GLU A 484 1.14 -24.95 4.33
C GLU A 484 0.70 -23.64 3.65
N GLY A 485 -0.06 -23.73 2.57
CA GLY A 485 -0.72 -22.58 1.94
C GLY A 485 0.03 -21.93 0.77
N PRO A 486 -0.69 -21.17 -0.06
CA PRO A 486 -0.15 -20.64 -1.31
C PRO A 486 0.95 -19.59 -1.12
N GLY A 487 0.86 -18.75 -0.08
CA GLY A 487 1.87 -17.73 0.21
C GLY A 487 3.26 -18.31 0.51
N ILE A 488 3.32 -19.49 1.12
CA ILE A 488 4.58 -20.17 1.42
C ILE A 488 5.11 -20.88 0.17
N HIS A 489 4.24 -21.53 -0.58
CA HIS A 489 4.61 -22.23 -1.81
C HIS A 489 5.14 -21.29 -2.89
N LEU A 490 4.56 -20.09 -3.01
CA LEU A 490 5.04 -19.07 -3.95
C LEU A 490 6.46 -18.61 -3.59
N GLN A 491 6.76 -18.41 -2.30
CA GLN A 491 8.12 -18.07 -1.85
C GLN A 491 9.13 -19.18 -2.19
N ARG A 492 8.77 -20.45 -1.97
CA ARG A 492 9.63 -21.58 -2.37
C ARG A 492 9.82 -21.64 -3.87
N TRP A 493 8.76 -21.41 -4.65
CA TRP A 493 8.84 -21.38 -6.12
C TRP A 493 9.83 -20.35 -6.60
N ASN A 494 9.75 -19.14 -6.07
CA ASN A 494 10.70 -18.05 -6.37
C ASN A 494 12.16 -18.50 -6.16
N ARG A 495 12.44 -19.25 -5.08
CA ARG A 495 13.79 -19.80 -4.82
C ARG A 495 14.19 -20.96 -5.72
N ILE A 496 13.23 -21.74 -6.23
CA ILE A 496 13.49 -22.85 -7.16
C ILE A 496 13.87 -22.31 -8.54
N ILE A 497 13.17 -21.29 -9.02
CA ILE A 497 13.41 -20.69 -10.34
C ILE A 497 14.61 -19.74 -10.34
N ASP A 498 15.03 -19.24 -9.17
CA ASP A 498 16.20 -18.37 -9.06
C ASP A 498 17.49 -19.11 -9.51
N PRO A 499 18.19 -18.63 -10.54
CA PRO A 499 19.40 -19.28 -11.05
C PRO A 499 20.54 -19.29 -10.02
N ARG A 500 20.52 -18.39 -9.04
CA ARG A 500 21.58 -18.24 -8.02
C ARG A 500 21.46 -19.29 -6.90
N SER A 501 20.31 -19.93 -6.75
CA SER A 501 20.09 -21.01 -5.79
C SER A 501 20.90 -22.26 -6.18
N SER A 502 21.49 -22.93 -5.20
CA SER A 502 22.18 -24.22 -5.41
C SER A 502 21.20 -25.32 -5.82
N GLU A 503 21.63 -26.21 -6.72
CA GLU A 503 20.81 -27.34 -7.18
C GLU A 503 20.41 -28.28 -6.03
N LYS A 504 21.31 -28.48 -5.05
CA LYS A 504 21.00 -29.24 -3.83
C LYS A 504 19.83 -28.62 -3.08
N PHE A 505 19.82 -27.30 -2.94
CA PHE A 505 18.75 -26.59 -2.24
C PHE A 505 17.45 -26.62 -3.04
N LYS A 506 17.49 -26.35 -4.34
CA LYS A 506 16.31 -26.44 -5.23
C LYS A 506 15.63 -27.81 -5.10
N ASN A 507 16.42 -28.90 -5.17
CA ASN A 507 15.90 -30.26 -5.01
C ASN A 507 15.23 -30.49 -3.65
N SER A 508 15.79 -29.94 -2.57
CA SER A 508 15.16 -30.04 -1.23
C SER A 508 13.82 -29.30 -1.13
N LEU A 509 13.69 -28.14 -1.78
CA LEU A 509 12.44 -27.39 -1.83
C LEU A 509 11.39 -28.11 -2.68
N ILE A 510 11.80 -28.71 -3.80
CA ILE A 510 10.91 -29.49 -4.66
C ILE A 510 10.36 -30.72 -3.93
N GLU A 511 11.23 -31.44 -3.21
CA GLU A 511 10.81 -32.58 -2.38
C GLU A 511 9.79 -32.14 -1.31
N SER A 512 10.05 -31.02 -0.65
CA SER A 512 9.11 -30.43 0.32
C SER A 512 7.76 -30.05 -0.32
N LEU A 513 7.76 -29.48 -1.53
CA LEU A 513 6.54 -29.11 -2.26
C LEU A 513 5.74 -30.33 -2.77
N ASN A 514 6.39 -31.45 -3.01
CA ASN A 514 5.76 -32.68 -3.51
C ASN A 514 5.08 -33.51 -2.41
N ASN A 515 5.17 -33.09 -1.15
CA ASN A 515 4.48 -33.74 -0.03
C ASN A 515 2.97 -33.45 -0.01
N SER A 516 2.23 -34.18 0.82
CA SER A 516 0.78 -34.00 0.99
C SER A 516 0.40 -32.64 1.58
N THR A 517 1.29 -32.02 2.34
CA THR A 517 1.13 -30.66 2.90
C THR A 517 1.60 -29.56 1.94
N GLY A 518 2.18 -29.96 0.81
CA GLY A 518 2.72 -29.08 -0.22
C GLY A 518 1.69 -28.62 -1.25
N VAL A 519 2.14 -28.36 -2.49
CA VAL A 519 1.31 -27.77 -3.55
C VAL A 519 0.09 -28.62 -3.93
N TRP A 520 0.13 -29.92 -3.65
CA TRP A 520 -0.97 -30.84 -3.91
C TRP A 520 -2.11 -30.74 -2.90
N GLY A 521 -1.89 -30.09 -1.75
CA GLY A 521 -2.92 -29.81 -0.77
C GLY A 521 -3.98 -28.83 -1.30
N GLU A 522 -3.60 -27.90 -2.18
CA GLU A 522 -4.52 -26.91 -2.74
C GLU A 522 -5.63 -27.57 -3.59
N ALA A 523 -6.88 -27.43 -3.17
CA ALA A 523 -8.00 -28.05 -3.87
C ALA A 523 -8.32 -27.34 -5.20
N ASP A 524 -8.32 -26.00 -5.20
CA ASP A 524 -8.73 -25.20 -6.36
C ASP A 524 -7.86 -23.94 -6.53
N LEU A 525 -7.18 -23.85 -7.66
CA LEU A 525 -6.38 -22.65 -8.00
C LEU A 525 -7.28 -21.49 -8.47
N ALA A 526 -8.48 -21.78 -8.98
CA ALA A 526 -9.42 -20.75 -9.43
C ALA A 526 -9.95 -19.90 -8.27
N SER A 527 -10.05 -20.48 -7.06
CA SER A 527 -10.44 -19.72 -5.85
C SER A 527 -9.40 -18.66 -5.52
N ILE A 528 -8.12 -18.91 -5.77
CA ILE A 528 -7.04 -17.95 -5.57
C ILE A 528 -7.04 -16.93 -6.71
N ALA A 529 -7.16 -17.40 -7.96
CA ALA A 529 -7.11 -16.55 -9.17
C ALA A 529 -8.22 -15.47 -9.24
N ARG A 530 -9.32 -15.62 -8.49
CA ARG A 530 -10.41 -14.63 -8.45
C ARG A 530 -10.02 -13.32 -7.74
N TYR A 531 -8.95 -13.32 -6.94
CA TYR A 531 -8.49 -12.17 -6.15
C TYR A 531 -7.49 -11.29 -6.94
N GLY A 532 -7.97 -10.65 -8.01
CA GLY A 532 -7.20 -9.62 -8.73
C GLY A 532 -5.92 -10.11 -9.41
N LYS A 533 -4.94 -9.21 -9.58
CA LYS A 533 -3.62 -9.52 -10.19
C LYS A 533 -2.83 -10.49 -9.31
N GLU A 534 -2.76 -10.23 -8.01
CA GLU A 534 -1.96 -10.99 -7.05
C GLU A 534 -2.40 -12.45 -6.96
N GLY A 535 -3.71 -12.68 -6.86
CA GLY A 535 -4.27 -14.03 -6.88
C GLY A 535 -3.98 -14.78 -8.18
N LYS A 536 -3.98 -14.10 -9.33
CA LYS A 536 -3.59 -14.69 -10.62
C LYS A 536 -2.10 -15.02 -10.69
N THR A 537 -1.23 -14.14 -10.20
CA THR A 537 0.23 -14.39 -10.10
C THR A 537 0.48 -15.64 -9.28
N ALA A 538 -0.11 -15.73 -8.09
CA ALA A 538 0.04 -16.88 -7.21
C ALA A 538 -0.55 -18.16 -7.81
N SER A 539 -1.77 -18.11 -8.35
CA SER A 539 -2.39 -19.25 -9.02
C SER A 539 -1.53 -19.77 -10.18
N THR A 540 -0.93 -18.87 -10.96
CA THR A 540 -0.05 -19.23 -12.06
C THR A 540 1.23 -19.89 -11.53
N GLY A 541 1.88 -19.28 -10.54
CA GLY A 541 3.05 -19.84 -9.88
C GLY A 541 2.80 -21.23 -9.30
N LEU A 542 1.69 -21.44 -8.57
CA LEU A 542 1.33 -22.75 -8.04
C LEU A 542 1.08 -23.79 -9.14
N ASN A 543 0.48 -23.38 -10.27
CA ASN A 543 0.30 -24.25 -11.42
C ASN A 543 1.63 -24.62 -12.09
N GLU A 544 2.56 -23.66 -12.19
CA GLU A 544 3.92 -23.88 -12.68
C GLU A 544 4.69 -24.87 -11.80
N ILE A 545 4.58 -24.75 -10.46
CA ILE A 545 5.15 -25.74 -9.52
C ILE A 545 4.62 -27.14 -9.84
N ARG A 546 3.29 -27.29 -9.99
CA ARG A 546 2.68 -28.60 -10.31
C ARG A 546 3.18 -29.16 -11.63
N ALA A 547 3.23 -28.33 -12.68
CA ALA A 547 3.73 -28.72 -13.99
C ALA A 547 5.21 -29.12 -13.93
N TYR A 548 6.02 -28.37 -13.17
CA TYR A 548 7.44 -28.64 -12.98
C TYR A 548 7.68 -29.98 -12.28
N ILE A 549 6.99 -30.26 -11.17
CA ILE A 549 7.07 -31.54 -10.45
C ILE A 549 6.63 -32.72 -11.33
N LEU A 550 5.54 -32.55 -12.09
CA LEU A 550 5.06 -33.60 -13.00
C LEU A 550 6.07 -33.91 -14.10
N ASN A 551 6.73 -32.89 -14.66
CA ASN A 551 7.78 -33.09 -15.67
C ASN A 551 9.01 -33.79 -15.07
N GLN A 552 9.46 -33.41 -13.88
CA GLN A 552 10.59 -34.08 -13.22
C GLN A 552 10.31 -35.55 -12.90
N THR A 553 9.07 -35.86 -12.49
CA THR A 553 8.67 -37.23 -12.16
C THR A 553 8.28 -38.06 -13.39
N ASN A 554 8.39 -37.50 -14.61
CA ASN A 554 7.89 -38.09 -15.85
C ASN A 554 6.43 -38.58 -15.70
N TYR A 555 5.59 -37.77 -15.05
CA TYR A 555 4.18 -38.04 -14.79
C TYR A 555 3.90 -39.40 -14.10
N ARG A 556 4.82 -39.85 -13.24
CA ARG A 556 4.61 -41.04 -12.39
C ARG A 556 3.77 -40.67 -11.16
N GLY A 557 3.07 -41.66 -10.61
CA GLY A 557 2.26 -41.50 -9.39
C GLY A 557 0.79 -41.11 -9.63
N PRO A 558 0.03 -40.81 -8.57
CA PRO A 558 -1.42 -40.53 -8.66
C PRO A 558 -1.75 -39.30 -9.53
N HIS A 559 -1.05 -38.18 -9.34
CA HIS A 559 -1.34 -36.94 -10.08
C HIS A 559 -0.96 -37.05 -11.57
N GLY A 560 0.15 -37.71 -11.91
CA GLY A 560 0.48 -37.98 -13.31
C GLY A 560 -0.50 -38.94 -13.99
N ARG A 561 -0.99 -39.96 -13.27
CA ARG A 561 -2.10 -40.82 -13.75
C ARG A 561 -3.39 -40.01 -13.97
N LEU A 562 -3.68 -39.03 -13.12
CA LEU A 562 -4.83 -38.12 -13.31
C LEU A 562 -4.73 -37.37 -14.63
N VAL A 563 -3.58 -36.76 -14.94
CA VAL A 563 -3.36 -36.08 -16.22
C VAL A 563 -3.54 -37.05 -17.39
N LYS A 564 -2.96 -38.26 -17.30
CA LYS A 564 -3.05 -39.30 -18.34
C LYS A 564 -4.49 -39.72 -18.64
N TRP A 565 -5.25 -40.06 -17.60
CA TRP A 565 -6.62 -40.55 -17.75
C TRP A 565 -7.60 -39.44 -18.12
N TYR A 566 -7.37 -38.22 -17.61
CA TYR A 566 -8.12 -37.04 -18.04
C TYR A 566 -7.95 -36.81 -19.55
N GLY A 567 -6.71 -36.73 -20.02
CA GLY A 567 -6.41 -36.53 -21.44
C GLY A 567 -6.97 -37.63 -22.33
N ARG A 568 -6.85 -38.90 -21.92
CA ARG A 568 -7.45 -40.05 -22.65
C ARG A 568 -8.98 -39.99 -22.69
N SER A 569 -9.64 -39.65 -21.58
CA SER A 569 -11.10 -39.51 -21.56
C SER A 569 -11.56 -38.48 -22.59
N VAL A 570 -10.91 -37.31 -22.60
CA VAL A 570 -11.24 -36.22 -23.52
C VAL A 570 -10.90 -36.59 -24.97
N LYS A 571 -9.75 -37.24 -25.22
CA LYS A 571 -9.32 -37.70 -26.55
C LYS A 571 -10.25 -38.76 -27.15
N TRP A 572 -10.74 -39.70 -26.35
CA TRP A 572 -11.59 -40.79 -26.84
C TRP A 572 -13.05 -40.40 -27.00
N THR A 573 -13.58 -39.53 -26.13
CA THR A 573 -15.03 -39.29 -26.06
C THR A 573 -15.43 -37.83 -26.31
N GLY A 574 -14.48 -36.89 -26.28
CA GLY A 574 -14.78 -35.45 -26.26
C GLY A 574 -15.47 -34.97 -24.97
N LYS A 575 -15.60 -35.85 -23.98
CA LYS A 575 -16.26 -35.61 -22.69
C LYS A 575 -15.33 -35.93 -21.53
N LEU A 576 -15.55 -35.25 -20.42
CA LEU A 576 -14.93 -35.59 -19.14
C LEU A 576 -15.90 -36.44 -18.34
N ASN A 577 -15.49 -37.65 -17.96
CA ASN A 577 -16.29 -38.50 -17.08
C ASN A 577 -15.62 -38.68 -15.72
N GLU A 578 -15.96 -37.82 -14.78
CA GLU A 578 -15.41 -37.85 -13.42
C GLU A 578 -15.78 -39.13 -12.65
N THR A 579 -16.89 -39.81 -13.01
CA THR A 579 -17.33 -41.06 -12.36
C THR A 579 -16.39 -42.23 -12.58
N THR A 580 -15.65 -42.24 -13.68
CA THR A 580 -14.68 -43.28 -14.01
C THR A 580 -13.25 -42.82 -13.78
N LEU A 581 -13.00 -41.51 -13.80
CA LEU A 581 -11.67 -40.94 -13.70
C LEU A 581 -10.96 -41.35 -12.40
N TYR A 582 -11.61 -41.19 -11.25
CA TYR A 582 -10.99 -41.53 -9.95
C TYR A 582 -10.59 -43.01 -9.85
N ARG A 583 -11.41 -43.91 -10.41
CA ARG A 583 -11.15 -45.36 -10.43
C ARG A 583 -9.92 -45.70 -11.26
N GLN A 584 -9.81 -45.06 -12.42
CA GLN A 584 -8.67 -45.24 -13.32
C GLN A 584 -7.38 -44.67 -12.73
N VAL A 585 -7.47 -43.56 -12.01
CA VAL A 585 -6.33 -42.91 -11.35
C VAL A 585 -5.80 -43.72 -10.18
N LEU A 586 -6.68 -44.19 -9.29
CA LEU A 586 -6.27 -44.99 -8.13
C LEU A 586 -5.79 -46.40 -8.54
N GLY A 587 -6.45 -46.98 -9.55
CA GLY A 587 -6.23 -48.37 -9.96
C GLY A 587 -6.81 -49.39 -8.96
N PRO A 588 -6.68 -50.69 -9.23
CA PRO A 588 -7.33 -51.75 -8.42
C PRO A 588 -6.83 -51.79 -6.97
N ILE A 589 -5.53 -51.60 -6.75
CA ILE A 589 -4.91 -51.61 -5.41
C ILE A 589 -5.32 -50.36 -4.59
N GLY A 590 -5.28 -49.18 -5.21
CA GLY A 590 -5.68 -47.93 -4.55
C GLY A 590 -7.19 -47.84 -4.28
N LEU A 591 -8.01 -48.55 -5.07
CA LEU A 591 -9.43 -48.71 -4.78
C LEU A 591 -9.65 -49.57 -3.53
N ILE A 592 -8.87 -50.64 -3.33
CA ILE A 592 -8.99 -51.51 -2.15
C ILE A 592 -8.65 -50.76 -0.86
N SER A 593 -7.60 -49.92 -0.85
CA SER A 593 -7.27 -49.10 0.33
C SER A 593 -8.35 -48.05 0.63
N ASN A 594 -8.97 -47.49 -0.41
CA ASN A 594 -10.01 -46.46 -0.29
C ASN A 594 -11.43 -47.04 -0.02
N ILE A 595 -11.58 -48.36 0.08
CA ILE A 595 -12.83 -49.00 0.57
C ILE A 595 -13.06 -48.66 2.04
N PHE A 596 -11.99 -48.55 2.84
CA PHE A 596 -12.09 -48.31 4.28
C PHE A 596 -12.02 -46.83 4.69
N ASP A 597 -11.46 -45.95 3.84
CA ASP A 597 -11.37 -44.48 4.06
C ASP A 597 -12.69 -43.72 3.77
N GLY A 598 -13.76 -44.46 3.49
CA GLY A 598 -15.11 -43.92 3.48
C GLY A 598 -15.57 -43.32 2.16
N VAL A 599 -14.74 -42.84 1.23
CA VAL A 599 -15.26 -42.23 -0.02
C VAL A 599 -15.88 -43.29 -0.94
N SER A 600 -15.20 -44.42 -1.15
CA SER A 600 -15.70 -45.51 -2.00
C SER A 600 -16.87 -46.24 -1.34
N ALA A 601 -16.80 -46.46 -0.02
CA ALA A 601 -17.91 -47.00 0.76
C ALA A 601 -19.10 -46.02 0.84
N ARG A 602 -18.90 -44.71 0.96
CA ARG A 602 -19.96 -43.69 0.93
C ARG A 602 -20.63 -43.59 -0.45
N MET A 603 -19.88 -43.77 -1.53
CA MET A 603 -20.42 -43.83 -2.90
C MET A 603 -21.19 -45.13 -3.18
N VAL A 604 -20.75 -46.27 -2.62
CA VAL A 604 -21.39 -47.59 -2.81
C VAL A 604 -22.58 -47.79 -1.87
N LEU A 605 -22.51 -47.28 -0.64
CA LEU A 605 -23.50 -47.49 0.42
C LEU A 605 -24.45 -46.30 0.64
N GLY A 606 -24.31 -45.20 -0.13
CA GLY A 606 -25.22 -44.06 -0.21
C GLY A 606 -25.76 -43.56 1.14
N PHE A 607 -25.10 -42.58 1.79
CA PHE A 607 -25.60 -42.03 3.06
C PHE A 607 -26.13 -40.60 3.03
N THR A 608 -27.13 -40.43 3.89
CA THR A 608 -27.93 -39.24 4.19
C THR A 608 -27.11 -38.06 4.70
N ARG A 609 -27.58 -36.85 4.39
CA ARG A 609 -27.03 -35.51 4.66
C ARG A 609 -26.63 -35.20 6.12
N THR A 610 -26.84 -36.09 7.08
CA THR A 610 -26.71 -35.85 8.53
C THR A 610 -25.62 -36.65 9.24
N GLY A 611 -24.78 -37.42 8.54
CA GLY A 611 -23.58 -38.03 9.14
C GLY A 611 -23.82 -39.12 10.21
N GLY A 612 -25.04 -39.67 10.31
CA GLY A 612 -25.33 -40.82 11.19
C GLY A 612 -24.77 -42.14 10.66
N PRO A 613 -24.48 -43.13 11.54
CA PRO A 613 -23.88 -44.41 11.16
C PRO A 613 -24.81 -45.27 10.28
N PRO A 614 -24.25 -46.10 9.38
CA PRO A 614 -24.98 -46.60 8.23
C PRO A 614 -25.95 -47.76 8.46
N ILE A 615 -26.11 -48.21 9.70
CA ILE A 615 -26.75 -49.50 9.98
C ILE A 615 -27.73 -49.34 11.13
N ARG A 616 -29.02 -49.30 10.83
CA ARG A 616 -30.08 -49.62 11.80
C ARG A 616 -31.05 -50.70 11.34
N SER A 617 -31.05 -51.15 10.08
CA SER A 617 -31.80 -52.35 9.71
C SER A 617 -31.28 -53.01 8.42
N LEU A 618 -31.21 -54.34 8.44
CA LEU A 618 -30.82 -55.22 7.33
C LEU A 618 -31.79 -55.20 6.13
N GLN A 619 -32.88 -54.42 6.20
CA GLN A 619 -33.87 -54.31 5.12
C GLN A 619 -33.36 -53.53 3.90
N ALA A 620 -32.36 -52.68 4.05
CA ALA A 620 -31.78 -51.88 2.95
C ALA A 620 -30.93 -52.70 1.95
N LEU A 621 -30.64 -53.97 2.24
CA LEU A 621 -29.82 -54.84 1.40
C LEU A 621 -30.60 -55.59 0.31
N ILE A 622 -31.95 -55.54 0.35
CA ILE A 622 -32.83 -56.38 -0.49
C ILE A 622 -33.63 -55.57 -1.53
N LEU A 623 -33.73 -54.24 -1.40
CA LEU A 623 -34.35 -53.40 -2.44
C LEU A 623 -33.30 -52.62 -3.24
N PRO A 624 -33.44 -52.53 -4.58
CA PRO A 624 -32.58 -51.67 -5.40
C PRO A 624 -32.74 -50.21 -4.92
N PRO A 625 -31.66 -49.42 -4.86
CA PRO A 625 -31.64 -48.14 -4.16
C PRO A 625 -32.39 -47.08 -4.98
N ALA A 626 -33.71 -47.09 -4.89
CA ALA A 626 -34.55 -45.99 -5.29
C ALA A 626 -34.61 -44.99 -4.13
N GLY A 627 -33.67 -44.04 -4.16
CA GLY A 627 -33.79 -42.76 -3.45
C GLY A 627 -33.48 -42.79 -1.96
N ILE A 628 -32.28 -42.36 -1.61
CA ILE A 628 -31.98 -41.45 -0.49
C ILE A 628 -30.58 -40.88 -0.76
N GLY A 629 -30.50 -39.56 -0.99
CA GLY A 629 -29.27 -38.82 -1.30
C GLY A 629 -29.03 -38.62 -2.80
N LYS A 630 -29.38 -37.44 -3.34
CA LYS A 630 -28.88 -37.01 -4.65
C LYS A 630 -27.36 -36.88 -4.53
N ILE A 631 -26.63 -37.81 -5.15
CA ILE A 631 -25.22 -37.65 -5.52
C ILE A 631 -25.12 -36.29 -6.25
N PRO A 632 -24.15 -35.41 -5.93
CA PRO A 632 -23.90 -34.21 -6.75
C PRO A 632 -23.79 -34.67 -8.19
N ASN A 633 -24.50 -34.06 -9.14
CA ASN A 633 -24.51 -34.51 -10.53
C ASN A 633 -23.06 -34.59 -11.03
N MET A 634 -22.46 -35.79 -11.01
CA MET A 634 -21.09 -35.99 -11.50
C MET A 634 -21.17 -35.78 -13.00
N PHE A 635 -20.59 -34.68 -13.47
CA PHE A 635 -20.79 -34.19 -14.81
C PHE A 635 -20.15 -35.13 -15.83
N ASN A 636 -20.97 -35.66 -16.75
CA ASN A 636 -20.49 -36.18 -18.04
C ASN A 636 -20.69 -35.08 -19.08
N SER A 637 -19.92 -34.00 -18.96
CA SER A 637 -20.07 -32.81 -19.78
C SER A 637 -19.11 -32.86 -20.98
N LYS A 638 -19.54 -32.22 -22.07
CA LYS A 638 -18.67 -32.01 -23.24
C LYS A 638 -17.65 -30.94 -22.89
N VAL A 639 -16.37 -31.22 -23.18
CA VAL A 639 -15.31 -30.23 -22.99
C VAL A 639 -15.38 -29.20 -24.13
N LYS A 640 -15.53 -27.92 -23.78
CA LYS A 640 -15.47 -26.82 -24.75
C LYS A 640 -14.08 -26.80 -25.37
N ASN A 641 -13.99 -26.66 -26.69
CA ASN A 641 -12.72 -26.70 -27.45
C ASN A 641 -11.85 -27.94 -27.15
N HIS A 642 -12.46 -29.12 -26.99
CA HIS A 642 -11.73 -30.36 -26.66
C HIS A 642 -10.52 -30.66 -27.58
N HIS A 643 -10.53 -30.21 -28.84
CA HIS A 643 -9.40 -30.35 -29.76
C HIS A 643 -8.12 -29.67 -29.26
N GLN A 644 -8.22 -28.54 -28.55
CA GLN A 644 -7.07 -27.86 -27.94
C GLN A 644 -6.48 -28.70 -26.80
N VAL A 645 -7.33 -29.28 -25.95
CA VAL A 645 -6.93 -30.20 -24.88
C VAL A 645 -6.28 -31.45 -25.45
N VAL A 646 -6.80 -31.98 -26.56
CA VAL A 646 -6.21 -33.12 -27.27
C VAL A 646 -4.86 -32.76 -27.90
N GLY A 647 -4.72 -31.55 -28.44
CA GLY A 647 -3.45 -31.03 -28.95
C GLY A 647 -2.37 -31.01 -27.86
N LEU A 648 -2.65 -30.34 -26.74
CA LEU A 648 -1.77 -30.31 -25.56
C LEU A 648 -1.47 -31.72 -25.05
N PHE A 649 -2.48 -32.59 -24.96
CA PHE A 649 -2.27 -33.96 -24.53
C PHE A 649 -1.36 -34.72 -25.50
N ASN A 650 -1.51 -34.58 -26.81
CA ASN A 650 -0.67 -35.28 -27.80
C ASN A 650 0.80 -34.85 -27.73
N GLU A 651 1.08 -33.58 -27.41
CA GLU A 651 2.44 -33.09 -27.15
C GLU A 651 3.07 -33.78 -25.93
N ILE A 652 2.26 -34.11 -24.92
CA ILE A 652 2.70 -34.76 -23.68
C ILE A 652 2.64 -36.30 -23.78
N ASP A 653 1.73 -36.89 -24.59
CA ASP A 653 1.48 -38.34 -24.75
C ASP A 653 2.73 -39.11 -25.19
N GLN A 654 3.64 -38.47 -25.93
CA GLN A 654 4.94 -39.06 -26.27
C GLN A 654 5.81 -39.39 -25.03
N ARG A 655 5.50 -38.79 -23.87
CA ARG A 655 6.20 -38.97 -22.59
C ARG A 655 5.52 -40.00 -21.66
N PHE A 656 4.32 -40.48 -22.00
CA PHE A 656 3.47 -41.36 -21.18
C PHE A 656 3.49 -42.82 -21.62
#